data_AF-A0A7C3TB06-F1
#
_entry.id   AF-A0A7C3TB06-F1
#
_cell.length_a   1.000
_cell.length_b   1.000
_cell.length_c   1.000
_cell.angle_alpha   90.00
_cell.angle_beta   90.00
_cell.angle_gamma   90.00
#
_symmetry.space_group_name_H-M   'P 1'
#
loop_
_entity.id
_entity.type
_entity.pdbx_description
1 polymer ?
#
loop_
_entity_poly.entity_id
_entity_poly.type
_entity_poly.pdbx_seq_one_letter_code
_entity_poly.pdbx_strand_id
1 'polypeptide(L)'
;MCYSRRQHRGDLHMGGLPKAPAGWLLALVGILTTSVCGQHQVVINEVLAANSSVNTDEQGQYDDWIELFNCDRVPIDLAGMYLTDDPREPTKWRFPLDQPKMTTIPAGGFLLVWADGSNGVSELHASFKLDSAGEQVILVGTDGSTVIDQVTFPAMPTDVSYGRRPDGSQYWTMIATPSPSAANDDIYEGIVCPPQFSHQRGFYTEPFHLELTCQTEGAIILYTLNGSPPVDQRDQRLLGQVYKAPISIKTTTVVRAMAIRPFWRDSQIQTHTFIFTKDVPKQSNRPAGFPANWAGYPADYEMDPDITGHPVYGPMMEQALLSLPSMSIVMATEDLFGPNGIYSNPSNRGPEWERPASVELIHPDGRPGFQIDCGIQIQGGWFRPLSNTPKDSFRLVFKGLYGASKLHYDLFGGDAVTEFDTITLRAGANDGYAWSGARYTEQYTRDEFGRSLQRATGNPAPHGCFVHLYLNGLYWGLYNPCERPDAAFCASYLGGQKEDWDSLHNGGSTEVIEGDMAAWNQMISLCREGLTSNQAYQRLQGRNPDGTRNPDYPCLLDVQNYIDYLIVNIWGGNWDWPWKNWYAARKRTPDSTGFKFFCWDYENTMGNNLDRSPLNKNALNNNFSSAGEPHQYLRQNPEYRMLFADRVHRFFFNGGVLTPESLIPRYQGLAQTVELAIVCESARWGDQHFHPPLTLEDWYDRDGNYNDGRAGRDWILNYYLPQRSAIVLQQLRQAGLYPDVEAPIFSIDGHYQHGGYVRHGAMLSMANPNGSGQVFYCLDGSDPR
;
A
#
# COMPACT_ATOMS: atom_id res chain seq x y z
N MET A 1 -19.16 16.49 4.01
CA MET A 1 -20.57 16.78 3.65
C MET A 1 -20.94 18.16 4.17
N CYS A 2 -21.23 19.14 3.31
CA CYS A 2 -21.88 20.39 3.72
C CYS A 2 -23.32 20.37 3.20
N TYR A 3 -24.29 20.33 4.12
CA TYR A 3 -25.71 20.35 3.77
C TYR A 3 -26.12 21.74 3.25
N SER A 4 -26.62 21.79 2.02
CA SER A 4 -27.30 22.95 1.44
C SER A 4 -28.78 22.92 1.83
N ARG A 5 -29.25 23.92 2.60
CA ARG A 5 -30.69 24.22 2.67
C ARG A 5 -31.09 25.03 1.43
N ARG A 6 -31.78 24.40 0.48
CA ARG A 6 -32.53 25.11 -0.58
C ARG A 6 -33.80 25.71 0.01
N GLN A 7 -33.93 27.03 0.02
CA GLN A 7 -35.21 27.72 0.20
C GLN A 7 -35.88 27.91 -1.17
N HIS A 8 -37.07 27.35 -1.34
CA HIS A 8 -37.98 27.68 -2.44
C HIS A 8 -38.62 29.05 -2.19
N ARG A 9 -38.49 29.96 -3.16
CA ARG A 9 -39.32 31.17 -3.27
C ARG A 9 -40.69 30.79 -3.84
N GLY A 10 -41.74 31.30 -3.23
CA GLY A 10 -43.09 31.41 -3.79
C GLY A 10 -43.70 32.73 -3.32
N ASP A 11 -43.94 33.64 -4.27
CA ASP A 11 -44.60 34.93 -4.09
C ASP A 11 -46.08 34.75 -3.70
N LEU A 12 -46.63 35.67 -2.87
CA LEU A 12 -48.01 36.16 -3.00
C LEU A 12 -48.26 37.46 -2.20
N HIS A 13 -48.87 38.39 -2.94
CA HIS A 13 -49.35 39.76 -2.71
C HIS A 13 -49.81 40.32 -1.34
N MET A 14 -49.37 41.57 -1.14
CA MET A 14 -49.95 42.79 -0.52
C MET A 14 -51.39 42.80 0.03
N GLY A 15 -51.54 43.37 1.24
CA GLY A 15 -52.76 44.03 1.70
C GLY A 15 -52.73 44.61 3.13
N GLY A 16 -52.66 45.94 3.26
CA GLY A 16 -53.32 46.73 4.33
C GLY A 16 -52.61 46.98 5.66
N LEU A 17 -52.22 48.25 5.92
CA LEU A 17 -51.98 48.81 7.26
C LEU A 17 -53.28 49.39 7.85
N PRO A 18 -53.45 49.37 9.18
CA PRO A 18 -53.57 50.64 9.90
C PRO A 18 -52.79 50.71 11.23
N LYS A 19 -52.66 51.95 11.74
CA LYS A 19 -51.77 52.44 12.81
C LYS A 19 -52.20 52.06 14.26
N ALA A 20 -51.20 51.65 15.06
CA ALA A 20 -50.84 51.90 16.49
C ALA A 20 -51.94 52.18 17.56
N PRO A 21 -51.82 51.68 18.83
CA PRO A 21 -50.75 52.14 19.75
C PRO A 21 -50.14 51.13 20.75
N ALA A 22 -49.02 51.58 21.30
CA ALA A 22 -48.16 51.09 22.40
C ALA A 22 -48.76 50.13 23.45
N GLY A 23 -47.97 49.10 23.79
CA GLY A 23 -47.97 48.50 25.12
C GLY A 23 -47.41 47.07 25.21
N TRP A 24 -46.26 46.93 25.88
CA TRP A 24 -45.82 45.79 26.72
C TRP A 24 -45.87 44.35 26.14
N LEU A 25 -44.70 43.77 25.85
CA LEU A 25 -44.06 42.67 26.60
C LEU A 25 -42.96 42.05 25.73
N LEU A 26 -41.71 42.11 26.21
CA LEU A 26 -40.62 41.26 25.75
C LEU A 26 -40.97 39.81 26.11
N ALA A 27 -41.44 39.04 25.14
CA ALA A 27 -41.45 37.59 25.23
C ALA A 27 -40.02 37.10 24.95
N LEU A 28 -39.27 36.86 26.02
CA LEU A 28 -38.11 35.95 25.97
C LEU A 28 -38.64 34.58 25.54
N VAL A 29 -38.48 34.23 24.27
CA VAL A 29 -38.54 32.83 23.86
C VAL A 29 -37.22 32.21 24.32
N GLY A 30 -37.21 31.69 25.55
CA GLY A 30 -36.14 30.83 26.01
C GLY A 30 -36.08 29.63 25.09
N ILE A 31 -35.02 29.54 24.29
CA ILE A 31 -34.63 28.28 23.65
C ILE A 31 -34.31 27.34 24.81
N LEU A 32 -35.22 26.41 25.10
CA LEU A 32 -34.96 25.29 26.01
C LEU A 32 -33.82 24.47 25.41
N THR A 33 -32.60 24.73 25.86
CA THR A 33 -31.47 23.83 25.67
C THR A 33 -31.72 22.59 26.52
N THR A 34 -32.16 21.50 25.91
CA THR A 34 -32.24 20.21 26.60
C THR A 34 -30.81 19.72 26.85
N SER A 35 -30.42 19.69 28.13
CA SER A 35 -29.16 19.09 28.57
C SER A 35 -29.30 17.56 28.62
N VAL A 36 -28.28 16.82 28.19
CA VAL A 36 -28.26 15.34 28.30
C VAL A 36 -28.06 14.90 29.75
N CYS A 37 -27.50 15.76 30.61
CA CYS A 37 -27.49 15.57 32.06
C CYS A 37 -28.89 15.43 32.68
N GLY A 38 -29.98 15.72 31.95
CA GLY A 38 -31.34 15.42 32.39
C GLY A 38 -31.79 13.97 32.16
N GLN A 39 -31.01 13.16 31.43
CA GLN A 39 -31.39 11.83 30.93
C GLN A 39 -30.39 10.72 31.35
N HIS A 40 -29.09 11.04 31.52
CA HIS A 40 -28.05 10.11 31.97
C HIS A 40 -27.13 10.75 33.01
N GLN A 41 -26.68 9.97 34.01
CA GLN A 41 -25.82 10.44 35.12
C GLN A 41 -24.35 10.63 34.70
N VAL A 42 -23.90 9.85 33.72
CA VAL A 42 -22.58 9.93 33.10
C VAL A 42 -22.76 9.95 31.58
N VAL A 43 -21.92 10.72 30.91
CA VAL A 43 -21.95 10.90 29.45
C VAL A 43 -20.54 10.88 28.90
N ILE A 44 -20.40 10.53 27.61
CA ILE A 44 -19.15 10.75 26.88
C ILE A 44 -19.05 12.25 26.62
N ASN A 45 -17.93 12.86 27.00
CA ASN A 45 -17.77 14.31 27.00
C ASN A 45 -16.80 14.81 25.93
N GLU A 46 -15.68 14.13 25.74
CA GLU A 46 -14.65 14.53 24.78
C GLU A 46 -13.94 13.28 24.25
N VAL A 47 -13.56 13.29 22.97
CA VAL A 47 -12.87 12.18 22.30
C VAL A 47 -11.72 12.74 21.47
N LEU A 48 -10.51 12.21 21.65
CA LEU A 48 -9.34 12.51 20.83
C LEU A 48 -8.85 11.22 20.17
N ALA A 49 -8.98 11.12 18.85
CA ALA A 49 -8.67 9.92 18.05
C ALA A 49 -7.37 10.03 17.24
N ALA A 50 -6.58 11.08 17.48
CA ALA A 50 -5.23 11.22 16.96
C ALA A 50 -4.46 12.17 17.87
N ASN A 51 -3.66 11.63 18.78
CA ASN A 51 -2.85 12.39 19.72
C ASN A 51 -1.36 12.35 19.31
N SER A 52 -0.71 13.51 19.29
CA SER A 52 0.73 13.63 19.04
C SER A 52 1.44 14.60 19.96
N SER A 53 0.70 15.50 20.62
CA SER A 53 1.29 16.52 21.49
C SER A 53 0.45 16.97 22.69
N VAL A 54 -0.82 16.54 22.82
CA VAL A 54 -1.75 17.06 23.84
C VAL A 54 -1.36 16.61 25.26
N ASN A 55 -1.40 15.30 25.50
CA ASN A 55 -1.11 14.67 26.79
C ASN A 55 -0.57 13.26 26.55
N THR A 56 0.27 12.78 27.46
CA THR A 56 0.80 11.42 27.39
C THR A 56 0.19 10.52 28.45
N ASP A 57 0.16 9.22 28.17
CA ASP A 57 -0.10 8.18 29.17
C ASP A 57 1.07 8.07 30.18
N GLU A 58 0.98 7.09 31.09
CA GLU A 58 2.01 6.84 32.09
C GLU A 58 3.30 6.21 31.52
N GLN A 59 3.28 5.78 30.24
CA GLN A 59 4.47 5.35 29.49
C GLN A 59 5.11 6.49 28.65
N GLY A 60 4.52 7.68 28.63
CA GLY A 60 4.99 8.81 27.82
C GLY A 60 4.59 8.72 26.35
N GLN A 61 3.57 7.92 26.02
CA GLN A 61 3.00 7.76 24.68
C GLN A 61 1.83 8.73 24.48
N TYR A 62 1.67 9.24 23.25
CA TYR A 62 0.55 10.10 22.87
C TYR A 62 -0.58 9.24 22.30
N ASP A 63 -1.31 8.53 23.16
CA ASP A 63 -2.41 7.68 22.73
C ASP A 63 -3.73 8.44 22.61
N ASP A 64 -4.64 7.85 21.83
CA ASP A 64 -6.02 8.29 21.72
C ASP A 64 -6.71 8.13 23.08
N TRP A 65 -7.77 8.92 23.32
CA TRP A 65 -8.51 8.81 24.57
C TRP A 65 -9.96 9.25 24.46
N ILE A 66 -10.75 8.73 25.41
CA ILE A 66 -12.16 9.03 25.61
C ILE A 66 -12.29 9.63 27.01
N GLU A 67 -12.96 10.76 27.14
CA GLU A 67 -13.28 11.37 28.40
C GLU A 67 -14.78 11.23 28.72
N LEU A 68 -15.07 10.81 29.94
CA LEU A 68 -16.42 10.74 30.51
C LEU A 68 -16.64 11.87 31.51
N PHE A 69 -17.83 12.46 31.51
CA PHE A 69 -18.22 13.51 32.44
C PHE A 69 -19.36 13.06 33.33
N ASN A 70 -19.22 13.31 34.63
CA ASN A 70 -20.27 13.08 35.61
C ASN A 70 -21.18 14.32 35.73
N CYS A 71 -22.40 14.18 35.22
CA CYS A 71 -23.44 15.20 35.25
C CYS A 71 -24.02 15.45 36.65
N ASP A 72 -23.86 14.50 37.58
CA ASP A 72 -24.48 14.53 38.89
C ASP A 72 -23.69 15.34 39.92
N ARG A 73 -24.38 15.70 41.00
CA ARG A 73 -23.81 16.38 42.18
C ARG A 73 -23.19 15.42 43.20
N VAL A 74 -23.14 14.13 42.87
CA VAL A 74 -22.56 13.07 43.70
C VAL A 74 -21.59 12.25 42.85
N PRO A 75 -20.55 11.64 43.43
CA PRO A 75 -19.66 10.76 42.68
C PRO A 75 -20.41 9.55 42.11
N ILE A 76 -20.01 9.11 40.92
CA ILE A 76 -20.54 7.91 40.25
C ILE A 76 -19.42 6.91 39.98
N ASP A 77 -19.64 5.64 40.30
CA ASP A 77 -18.71 4.55 40.01
C ASP A 77 -19.15 3.80 38.75
N LEU A 78 -18.23 3.65 37.80
CA LEU A 78 -18.45 2.99 36.52
C LEU A 78 -18.07 1.50 36.53
N ALA A 79 -17.66 0.97 37.68
CA ALA A 79 -17.26 -0.43 37.83
C ALA A 79 -18.24 -1.41 37.14
N GLY A 80 -17.71 -2.19 36.21
CA GLY A 80 -18.45 -3.23 35.50
C GLY A 80 -19.28 -2.77 34.29
N MET A 81 -19.34 -1.46 33.98
CA MET A 81 -19.83 -0.94 32.69
C MET A 81 -18.85 -1.29 31.56
N TYR A 82 -19.23 -0.99 30.30
CA TYR A 82 -18.43 -1.30 29.12
C TYR A 82 -18.25 -0.07 28.20
N LEU A 83 -17.12 -0.02 27.48
CA LEU A 83 -16.92 0.84 26.32
C LEU A 83 -16.72 -0.03 25.07
N THR A 84 -17.20 0.47 23.93
CA THR A 84 -16.95 -0.12 22.62
C THR A 84 -16.93 0.94 21.51
N ASP A 85 -16.12 0.69 20.49
CA ASP A 85 -16.08 1.33 19.18
C ASP A 85 -16.89 0.55 18.12
N ASP A 86 -17.32 -0.68 18.42
CA ASP A 86 -18.08 -1.53 17.52
C ASP A 86 -19.46 -1.89 18.11
N PRO A 87 -20.57 -1.39 17.54
CA PRO A 87 -21.92 -1.71 18.02
C PRO A 87 -22.28 -3.20 17.91
N ARG A 88 -21.52 -3.99 17.15
CA ARG A 88 -21.68 -5.45 17.04
C ARG A 88 -21.03 -6.19 18.21
N GLU A 89 -20.16 -5.53 18.96
CA GLU A 89 -19.47 -6.04 20.15
C GLU A 89 -19.69 -5.10 21.35
N PRO A 90 -20.91 -5.04 21.93
CA PRO A 90 -21.25 -4.07 22.98
C PRO A 90 -20.47 -4.21 24.29
N THR A 91 -19.78 -5.33 24.48
CA THR A 91 -19.01 -5.66 25.70
C THR A 91 -17.51 -5.73 25.44
N LYS A 92 -16.99 -5.00 24.45
CA LYS A 92 -15.60 -5.09 23.95
C LYS A 92 -14.55 -4.80 25.03
N TRP A 93 -14.76 -3.75 25.83
CA TRP A 93 -13.92 -3.42 26.98
C TRP A 93 -14.76 -3.15 28.22
N ARG A 94 -14.32 -3.60 29.40
CA ARG A 94 -15.07 -3.49 30.66
C ARG A 94 -14.29 -2.68 31.69
N PHE A 95 -14.96 -1.74 32.35
CA PHE A 95 -14.41 -1.05 33.51
C PHE A 95 -14.11 -2.06 34.65
N PRO A 96 -12.92 -1.97 35.30
CA PRO A 96 -12.55 -2.89 36.37
C PRO A 96 -13.55 -2.90 37.54
N LEU A 97 -13.81 -4.07 38.12
CA LEU A 97 -14.79 -4.22 39.20
C LEU A 97 -14.29 -3.78 40.59
N ASP A 98 -12.99 -3.93 40.85
CA ASP A 98 -12.40 -3.82 42.19
C ASP A 98 -11.44 -2.63 42.32
N GLN A 99 -11.56 -1.61 41.46
CA GLN A 99 -10.66 -0.45 41.39
C GLN A 99 -11.41 0.90 41.51
N PRO A 100 -12.18 1.14 42.59
CA PRO A 100 -13.05 2.32 42.71
C PRO A 100 -12.30 3.65 42.64
N LYS A 101 -11.00 3.67 42.96
CA LYS A 101 -10.15 4.86 42.80
C LYS A 101 -9.97 5.27 41.34
N MET A 102 -10.02 4.31 40.42
CA MET A 102 -9.90 4.56 38.97
C MET A 102 -11.27 4.72 38.32
N THR A 103 -12.30 4.04 38.81
CA THR A 103 -13.61 4.00 38.14
C THR A 103 -14.63 5.01 38.69
N THR A 104 -14.32 5.71 39.79
CA THR A 104 -15.22 6.72 40.36
C THR A 104 -14.93 8.11 39.81
N ILE A 105 -15.93 8.71 39.17
CA ILE A 105 -15.89 10.10 38.73
C ILE A 105 -16.48 10.99 39.84
N PRO A 106 -15.74 11.99 40.36
CA PRO A 106 -16.29 12.98 41.30
C PRO A 106 -17.52 13.71 40.73
N ALA A 107 -18.31 14.34 41.59
CA ALA A 107 -19.43 15.19 41.19
C ALA A 107 -18.96 16.32 40.26
N GLY A 108 -19.52 16.42 39.05
CA GLY A 108 -19.06 17.39 38.03
C GLY A 108 -17.61 17.16 37.57
N GLY A 109 -17.05 15.99 37.81
CA GLY A 109 -15.70 15.61 37.43
C GLY A 109 -15.63 14.89 36.08
N PHE A 110 -14.39 14.61 35.68
CA PHE A 110 -14.06 13.94 34.43
C PHE A 110 -13.27 12.66 34.72
N LEU A 111 -13.34 11.69 33.80
CA LEU A 111 -12.53 10.48 33.82
C LEU A 111 -12.03 10.18 32.42
N LEU A 112 -10.72 10.03 32.28
CA LEU A 112 -10.06 9.73 31.01
C LEU A 112 -9.83 8.21 30.88
N VAL A 113 -10.05 7.68 29.69
CA VAL A 113 -9.77 6.30 29.29
C VAL A 113 -8.92 6.34 28.04
N TRP A 114 -7.71 5.80 28.10
CA TRP A 114 -6.82 5.65 26.95
C TRP A 114 -7.38 4.60 25.99
N ALA A 115 -7.36 4.86 24.69
CA ALA A 115 -7.82 3.96 23.64
C ALA A 115 -6.61 3.54 22.79
N ASP A 116 -5.77 2.68 23.37
CA ASP A 116 -4.47 2.29 22.84
C ASP A 116 -4.39 0.80 22.43
N GLY A 117 -5.46 0.04 22.63
CA GLY A 117 -5.50 -1.39 22.35
C GLY A 117 -4.73 -2.28 23.33
N SER A 118 -4.17 -1.74 24.43
CA SER A 118 -3.28 -2.50 25.32
C SER A 118 -3.99 -3.25 26.45
N ASN A 119 -5.24 -2.87 26.76
CA ASN A 119 -6.04 -3.44 27.86
C ASN A 119 -5.29 -3.43 29.23
N GLY A 120 -4.58 -2.33 29.50
CA GLY A 120 -3.82 -2.09 30.73
C GLY A 120 -4.64 -2.09 32.02
N VAL A 121 -3.93 -2.30 33.14
CA VAL A 121 -4.53 -2.42 34.49
C VAL A 121 -3.97 -1.43 35.53
N SER A 122 -2.90 -0.70 35.17
CA SER A 122 -2.30 0.38 35.98
C SER A 122 -3.13 1.64 35.92
N GLU A 123 -3.57 2.01 34.72
CA GLU A 123 -4.56 3.03 34.41
C GLU A 123 -5.69 2.42 33.55
N LEU A 124 -6.64 3.24 33.10
CA LEU A 124 -7.73 2.78 32.24
C LEU A 124 -7.32 2.82 30.77
N HIS A 125 -6.91 1.66 30.24
CA HIS A 125 -6.59 1.47 28.83
C HIS A 125 -7.59 0.51 28.20
N ALA A 126 -8.33 0.98 27.20
CA ALA A 126 -9.29 0.21 26.44
C ALA A 126 -8.60 -0.81 25.52
N SER A 127 -9.28 -1.91 25.21
CA SER A 127 -8.80 -2.97 24.32
C SER A 127 -8.90 -2.63 22.83
N PHE A 128 -9.13 -1.35 22.49
CA PHE A 128 -9.29 -0.85 21.12
C PHE A 128 -8.66 0.54 20.96
N LYS A 129 -8.43 0.93 19.70
CA LYS A 129 -7.97 2.26 19.28
C LYS A 129 -9.07 2.99 18.52
N LEU A 130 -8.95 4.30 18.39
CA LEU A 130 -9.92 5.11 17.65
C LEU A 130 -9.46 5.39 16.22
N ASP A 131 -10.37 5.30 15.24
CA ASP A 131 -10.07 5.74 13.87
C ASP A 131 -10.28 7.25 13.70
N SER A 132 -9.18 7.99 13.57
CA SER A 132 -9.16 9.42 13.20
C SER A 132 -9.96 9.78 11.94
N ALA A 133 -10.28 8.83 11.05
CA ALA A 133 -11.16 9.05 9.89
C ALA A 133 -12.66 9.23 10.28
N GLY A 134 -13.01 8.92 11.53
CA GLY A 134 -14.35 9.05 12.09
C GLY A 134 -15.02 7.69 12.31
N GLU A 135 -15.56 7.51 13.51
CA GLU A 135 -16.20 6.26 13.96
C GLU A 135 -17.20 6.57 15.09
N GLN A 136 -17.56 5.56 15.89
CA GLN A 136 -18.50 5.69 16.99
C GLN A 136 -17.87 5.19 18.30
N VAL A 137 -18.19 5.84 19.42
CA VAL A 137 -17.90 5.34 20.78
C VAL A 137 -19.22 5.19 21.53
N ILE A 138 -19.36 4.09 22.25
CA ILE A 138 -20.58 3.71 22.97
C ILE A 138 -20.22 3.33 24.41
N LEU A 139 -20.87 3.98 25.38
CA LEU A 139 -20.86 3.61 26.79
C LEU A 139 -22.07 2.71 27.07
N VAL A 140 -21.82 1.50 27.55
CA VAL A 140 -22.84 0.47 27.78
C VAL A 140 -22.89 0.12 29.27
N GLY A 141 -24.10 -0.06 29.78
CA GLY A 141 -24.37 -0.38 31.17
C GLY A 141 -23.86 -1.75 31.60
N THR A 142 -23.96 -2.03 32.91
CA THR A 142 -23.45 -3.27 33.53
C THR A 142 -24.16 -4.56 33.07
N ASP A 143 -25.31 -4.43 32.40
CA ASP A 143 -26.04 -5.53 31.77
C ASP A 143 -25.46 -5.95 30.42
N GLY A 144 -24.48 -5.20 29.90
CA GLY A 144 -23.83 -5.44 28.61
C GLY A 144 -24.71 -5.14 27.39
N SER A 145 -25.85 -4.47 27.57
CA SER A 145 -26.81 -4.21 26.47
C SER A 145 -27.44 -2.82 26.48
N THR A 146 -27.60 -2.18 27.64
CA THR A 146 -28.20 -0.85 27.75
C THR A 146 -27.19 0.21 27.34
N VAL A 147 -27.44 0.94 26.27
CA VAL A 147 -26.63 2.11 25.89
C VAL A 147 -26.90 3.26 26.85
N ILE A 148 -25.87 3.69 27.58
CA ILE A 148 -25.90 4.84 28.50
C ILE A 148 -25.65 6.14 27.73
N ASP A 149 -24.63 6.17 26.88
CA ASP A 149 -24.39 7.30 25.97
C ASP A 149 -23.62 6.82 24.75
N GLN A 150 -23.68 7.59 23.67
CA GLN A 150 -22.92 7.31 22.46
C GLN A 150 -22.61 8.58 21.69
N VAL A 151 -21.50 8.57 20.97
CA VAL A 151 -21.11 9.63 20.04
C VAL A 151 -20.61 9.01 18.74
N THR A 152 -21.07 9.55 17.61
CA THR A 152 -20.42 9.34 16.32
C THR A 152 -19.64 10.62 16.01
N PHE A 153 -18.33 10.51 15.89
CA PHE A 153 -17.47 11.64 15.60
C PHE A 153 -17.00 11.60 14.14
N PRO A 154 -16.84 12.76 13.48
CA PRO A 154 -16.34 12.82 12.10
C PRO A 154 -14.82 12.71 12.05
N ALA A 155 -14.22 12.70 10.87
CA ALA A 155 -12.76 12.74 10.74
C ALA A 155 -12.12 13.88 11.55
N MET A 156 -11.21 13.52 12.45
CA MET A 156 -10.51 14.41 13.36
C MET A 156 -9.05 14.53 12.93
N PRO A 157 -8.49 15.74 12.87
CA PRO A 157 -7.06 15.91 12.66
C PRO A 157 -6.33 15.61 13.98
N THR A 158 -5.02 15.42 13.88
CA THR A 158 -4.17 15.25 15.06
C THR A 158 -4.29 16.45 16.01
N ASP A 159 -4.33 16.16 17.31
CA ASP A 159 -4.39 17.11 18.42
C ASP A 159 -5.64 18.02 18.43
N VAL A 160 -6.75 17.58 17.83
CA VAL A 160 -8.07 18.22 17.93
C VAL A 160 -9.11 17.17 18.30
N SER A 161 -9.86 17.43 19.35
CA SER A 161 -10.87 16.51 19.88
C SER A 161 -12.28 16.92 19.44
N TYR A 162 -13.21 16.00 19.61
CA TYR A 162 -14.63 16.25 19.46
C TYR A 162 -15.28 16.15 20.83
N GLY A 163 -15.94 17.23 21.27
CA GLY A 163 -16.42 17.35 22.64
C GLY A 163 -17.76 18.06 22.77
N ARG A 164 -18.43 17.84 23.91
CA ARG A 164 -19.69 18.48 24.28
C ARG A 164 -19.41 19.89 24.80
N ARG A 165 -20.14 20.90 24.30
CA ARG A 165 -20.06 22.27 24.84
C ARG A 165 -21.43 22.92 25.06
N PRO A 166 -21.77 23.32 26.30
CA PRO A 166 -21.04 23.05 27.56
C PRO A 166 -20.91 21.54 27.85
N ASP A 167 -20.05 21.17 28.80
CA ASP A 167 -19.87 19.77 29.20
C ASP A 167 -21.20 19.10 29.55
N GLY A 168 -21.35 17.85 29.13
CA GLY A 168 -22.60 17.08 29.26
C GLY A 168 -23.83 17.62 28.51
N SER A 169 -23.68 18.63 27.66
CA SER A 169 -24.76 19.12 26.79
C SER A 169 -24.94 18.26 25.54
N GLN A 170 -26.09 18.35 24.88
CA GLN A 170 -26.35 17.61 23.63
C GLN A 170 -25.54 18.11 22.41
N TYR A 171 -24.81 19.23 22.55
CA TYR A 171 -24.14 19.88 21.44
C TYR A 171 -22.69 19.45 21.37
N TRP A 172 -22.36 18.73 20.30
CA TRP A 172 -21.00 18.34 19.98
C TRP A 172 -20.35 19.30 19.00
N THR A 173 -19.09 19.63 19.22
CA THR A 173 -18.28 20.45 18.34
C THR A 173 -16.81 20.04 18.39
N MET A 174 -16.03 20.53 17.43
CA MET A 174 -14.57 20.39 17.48
C MET A 174 -14.00 21.34 18.55
N ILE A 175 -13.20 20.78 19.45
CA ILE A 175 -12.49 21.52 20.49
C ILE A 175 -11.09 21.78 19.95
N ALA A 176 -10.76 23.07 19.79
CA ALA A 176 -9.53 23.50 19.13
C ALA A 176 -8.29 23.18 19.96
N THR A 177 -8.43 23.25 21.29
CA THR A 177 -7.42 22.87 22.26
C THR A 177 -8.02 21.77 23.14
N PRO A 178 -7.71 20.49 22.89
CA PRO A 178 -8.27 19.39 23.69
C PRO A 178 -8.04 19.59 25.19
N SER A 179 -9.02 19.22 26.00
CA SER A 179 -9.11 19.63 27.40
C SER A 179 -9.16 18.45 28.38
N PRO A 180 -8.17 17.54 28.38
CA PRO A 180 -8.22 16.37 29.26
C PRO A 180 -8.33 16.79 30.72
N SER A 181 -9.30 16.20 31.41
CA SER A 181 -9.69 16.48 32.79
C SER A 181 -10.17 17.91 33.07
N ALA A 182 -10.63 18.64 32.05
CA ALA A 182 -11.07 20.02 32.14
C ALA A 182 -12.29 20.29 31.24
N ALA A 183 -12.83 21.51 31.34
CA ALA A 183 -14.02 21.91 30.58
C ALA A 183 -13.69 22.22 29.11
N ASN A 184 -14.60 21.83 28.22
CA ASN A 184 -14.54 22.08 26.77
C ASN A 184 -14.82 23.56 26.41
N ASP A 185 -13.83 24.46 26.58
CA ASP A 185 -14.03 25.92 26.42
C ASP A 185 -13.56 26.52 25.08
N ASP A 186 -12.52 25.97 24.46
CA ASP A 186 -11.93 26.51 23.22
C ASP A 186 -12.44 25.75 21.99
N ILE A 187 -13.29 26.38 21.18
CA ILE A 187 -13.95 25.71 20.04
C ILE A 187 -13.62 26.38 18.72
N TYR A 188 -13.71 25.58 17.66
CA TYR A 188 -13.91 26.12 16.33
C TYR A 188 -15.37 26.53 16.13
N GLU A 189 -15.60 27.74 15.61
CA GLU A 189 -16.93 28.23 15.21
C GLU A 189 -17.49 27.48 13.98
N GLY A 190 -16.63 26.78 13.25
CA GLY A 190 -16.97 25.96 12.09
C GLY A 190 -15.73 25.45 11.37
N ILE A 191 -15.93 24.75 10.24
CA ILE A 191 -14.86 24.22 9.39
C ILE A 191 -14.90 24.97 8.05
N VAL A 192 -13.75 25.47 7.61
CA VAL A 192 -13.61 26.15 6.32
C VAL A 192 -13.67 25.12 5.18
N CYS A 193 -14.48 25.40 4.16
CA CYS A 193 -14.56 24.56 2.97
C CYS A 193 -13.24 24.63 2.18
N PRO A 194 -12.72 23.50 1.67
CA PRO A 194 -11.55 23.50 0.79
C PRO A 194 -11.72 24.41 -0.43
N PRO A 195 -10.64 25.08 -0.90
CA PRO A 195 -10.69 25.85 -2.13
C PRO A 195 -11.14 25.01 -3.32
N GLN A 196 -12.03 25.58 -4.13
CA GLN A 196 -12.46 25.02 -5.41
C GLN A 196 -11.64 25.64 -6.54
N PHE A 197 -11.09 24.77 -7.38
CA PHE A 197 -10.30 25.14 -8.55
C PHE A 197 -11.22 25.20 -9.77
N SER A 198 -11.13 26.28 -10.55
CA SER A 198 -11.83 26.41 -11.84
C SER A 198 -11.40 25.38 -12.88
N HIS A 199 -10.22 24.80 -12.73
CA HIS A 199 -9.66 23.78 -13.63
C HIS A 199 -9.20 22.56 -12.81
N GLN A 200 -9.47 21.37 -13.32
CA GLN A 200 -9.09 20.12 -12.67
C GLN A 200 -7.62 19.80 -12.89
N ARG A 201 -6.99 19.06 -11.96
CA ARG A 201 -5.69 18.42 -12.24
C ARG A 201 -5.78 17.62 -13.54
N GLY A 202 -4.71 17.55 -14.32
CA GLY A 202 -4.79 16.89 -15.62
C GLY A 202 -3.75 17.36 -16.63
N PHE A 203 -3.96 16.91 -17.87
CA PHE A 203 -3.14 17.26 -19.02
C PHE A 203 -3.73 18.45 -19.78
N TYR A 204 -2.88 19.38 -20.18
CA TYR A 204 -3.24 20.62 -20.85
C TYR A 204 -2.30 20.91 -22.02
N THR A 205 -2.86 21.53 -23.06
CA THR A 205 -2.10 21.91 -24.27
C THR A 205 -2.06 23.42 -24.47
N GLU A 206 -2.93 24.18 -23.80
CA GLU A 206 -3.06 25.63 -23.94
C GLU A 206 -3.02 26.33 -22.56
N PRO A 207 -2.37 27.50 -22.44
CA PRO A 207 -2.37 28.29 -21.22
C PRO A 207 -3.78 28.73 -20.78
N PHE A 208 -3.98 28.91 -19.47
CA PHE A 208 -5.23 29.38 -18.89
C PHE A 208 -5.02 30.23 -17.64
N HIS A 209 -6.11 30.83 -17.15
CA HIS A 209 -6.16 31.51 -15.86
C HIS A 209 -6.91 30.64 -14.85
N LEU A 210 -6.21 30.23 -13.81
CA LEU A 210 -6.75 29.44 -12.71
C LEU A 210 -7.38 30.37 -11.67
N GLU A 211 -8.70 30.28 -11.55
CA GLU A 211 -9.46 30.88 -10.46
C GLU A 211 -9.62 29.91 -9.29
N LEU A 212 -9.46 30.43 -8.07
CA LEU A 212 -9.73 29.75 -6.81
C LEU A 212 -10.91 30.41 -6.09
N THR A 213 -11.83 29.61 -5.56
CA THR A 213 -12.99 30.10 -4.78
C THR A 213 -13.17 29.27 -3.51
N CYS A 214 -13.87 29.79 -2.51
CA CYS A 214 -14.20 29.06 -1.29
C CYS A 214 -15.67 29.30 -0.95
N GLN A 215 -16.39 28.24 -0.57
CA GLN A 215 -17.81 28.34 -0.21
C GLN A 215 -18.01 28.99 1.17
N THR A 216 -17.00 28.99 2.04
CA THR A 216 -17.06 29.64 3.34
C THR A 216 -16.89 31.15 3.15
N GLU A 217 -17.97 31.89 3.39
CA GLU A 217 -17.96 33.35 3.36
C GLU A 217 -16.92 33.92 4.33
N GLY A 218 -16.17 34.93 3.86
CA GLY A 218 -15.11 35.58 4.64
C GLY A 218 -13.81 34.78 4.76
N ALA A 219 -13.70 33.59 4.14
CA ALA A 219 -12.46 32.83 4.15
C ALA A 219 -11.38 33.47 3.26
N ILE A 220 -10.13 33.35 3.69
CA ILE A 220 -8.93 33.80 2.98
C ILE A 220 -8.28 32.58 2.35
N ILE A 221 -8.11 32.57 1.03
CA ILE A 221 -7.42 31.49 0.33
C ILE A 221 -5.93 31.79 0.29
N LEU A 222 -5.12 30.81 0.72
CA LEU A 222 -3.67 30.80 0.63
C LEU A 222 -3.23 29.77 -0.39
N TYR A 223 -2.20 30.06 -1.18
CA TYR A 223 -1.65 29.11 -2.15
C TYR A 223 -0.14 29.19 -2.29
N THR A 224 0.46 28.12 -2.80
CA THR A 224 1.87 27.99 -3.17
C THR A 224 2.01 27.37 -4.56
N LEU A 225 3.14 27.65 -5.21
CA LEU A 225 3.48 27.15 -6.55
C LEU A 225 4.80 26.34 -6.58
N ASN A 226 5.41 26.13 -5.42
CA ASN A 226 6.76 25.54 -5.27
C ASN A 226 6.76 24.19 -4.55
N GLY A 227 5.59 23.55 -4.43
CA GLY A 227 5.39 22.26 -3.78
C GLY A 227 5.22 22.29 -2.25
N SER A 228 5.70 23.34 -1.57
CA SER A 228 5.49 23.51 -0.12
C SER A 228 4.00 23.64 0.21
N PRO A 229 3.52 23.13 1.36
CA PRO A 229 2.16 23.42 1.80
C PRO A 229 1.99 24.92 2.08
N PRO A 230 0.77 25.50 1.92
CA PRO A 230 0.54 26.92 2.24
C PRO A 230 0.72 27.27 3.73
N VAL A 231 0.72 26.26 4.60
CA VAL A 231 1.04 26.36 6.03
C VAL A 231 2.02 25.25 6.38
N ASP A 232 3.08 25.57 7.10
CA ASP A 232 3.99 24.57 7.65
C ASP A 232 3.28 23.82 8.77
N GLN A 233 3.02 22.53 8.57
CA GLN A 233 2.23 21.73 9.52
C GLN A 233 2.95 21.54 10.87
N ARG A 234 4.26 21.80 10.94
CA ARG A 234 5.06 21.59 12.16
C ARG A 234 4.95 22.74 13.16
N ASP A 235 4.89 23.98 12.67
CA ASP A 235 4.88 25.20 13.51
C ASP A 235 3.74 26.16 13.15
N GLN A 236 2.81 25.74 12.28
CA GLN A 236 1.65 26.49 11.79
C GLN A 236 2.01 27.83 11.12
N ARG A 237 3.25 28.00 10.67
CA ARG A 237 3.68 29.20 9.96
C ARG A 237 3.06 29.28 8.57
N LEU A 238 2.46 30.43 8.25
CA LEU A 238 1.96 30.71 6.90
C LEU A 238 3.12 30.83 5.91
N LEU A 239 3.15 29.96 4.89
CA LEU A 239 4.12 29.96 3.79
C LEU A 239 3.49 30.44 2.47
N GLY A 240 2.17 30.32 2.35
CA GLY A 240 1.39 30.62 1.16
C GLY A 240 1.12 32.10 0.94
N GLN A 241 0.87 32.45 -0.32
CA GLN A 241 0.44 33.80 -0.72
C GLN A 241 -1.08 33.89 -0.67
N VAL A 242 -1.60 35.05 -0.26
CA VAL A 242 -3.04 35.32 -0.30
C VAL A 242 -3.49 35.42 -1.77
N TYR A 243 -4.48 34.61 -2.16
CA TYR A 243 -5.10 34.65 -3.47
C TYR A 243 -5.92 35.95 -3.63
N LYS A 244 -5.56 36.77 -4.64
CA LYS A 244 -6.20 38.07 -4.91
C LYS A 244 -6.68 38.22 -6.36
N ALA A 245 -6.15 37.41 -7.27
CA ALA A 245 -6.44 37.46 -8.70
C ALA A 245 -6.14 36.09 -9.34
N PRO A 246 -6.74 35.77 -10.51
CA PRO A 246 -6.50 34.50 -11.19
C PRO A 246 -5.01 34.24 -11.46
N ILE A 247 -4.56 33.00 -11.23
CA ILE A 247 -3.17 32.58 -11.42
C ILE A 247 -2.97 32.20 -12.88
N SER A 248 -1.98 32.76 -13.57
CA SER A 248 -1.70 32.39 -14.96
C SER A 248 -0.91 31.08 -15.01
N ILE A 249 -1.51 30.03 -15.57
CA ILE A 249 -0.89 28.72 -15.78
C ILE A 249 -0.54 28.59 -17.25
N LYS A 250 0.76 28.52 -17.56
CA LYS A 250 1.27 28.51 -18.95
C LYS A 250 2.14 27.30 -19.28
N THR A 251 2.50 26.55 -18.26
CA THR A 251 3.40 25.40 -18.33
C THR A 251 3.07 24.46 -17.18
N THR A 252 3.74 23.31 -17.11
CA THR A 252 3.55 22.36 -16.01
C THR A 252 3.72 23.06 -14.67
N THR A 253 2.66 23.08 -13.87
CA THR A 253 2.60 23.84 -12.62
C THR A 253 1.89 23.03 -11.56
N VAL A 254 2.47 22.97 -10.37
CA VAL A 254 1.82 22.44 -9.17
C VAL A 254 1.23 23.60 -8.38
N VAL A 255 0.01 23.43 -7.89
CA VAL A 255 -0.66 24.42 -7.04
C VAL A 255 -1.18 23.73 -5.80
N ARG A 256 -0.74 24.17 -4.62
CA ARG A 256 -1.33 23.76 -3.34
C ARG A 256 -2.09 24.94 -2.78
N ALA A 257 -3.33 24.74 -2.36
CA ALA A 257 -4.17 25.80 -1.80
C ALA A 257 -4.98 25.32 -0.61
N MET A 258 -5.17 26.20 0.38
CA MET A 258 -6.11 26.01 1.48
C MET A 258 -6.82 27.32 1.79
N ALA A 259 -7.91 27.26 2.53
CA ALA A 259 -8.66 28.42 2.98
C ALA A 259 -8.67 28.47 4.51
N ILE A 260 -8.46 29.66 5.05
CA ILE A 260 -8.43 29.92 6.49
C ILE A 260 -9.48 30.97 6.85
N ARG A 261 -9.97 30.91 8.09
CA ARG A 261 -10.85 31.94 8.65
C ARG A 261 -10.61 32.00 10.16
N PRO A 262 -10.43 33.20 10.77
CA PRO A 262 -10.23 33.32 12.21
C PRO A 262 -11.33 32.59 13.00
N PHE A 263 -10.93 31.88 14.06
CA PHE A 263 -11.80 31.07 14.93
C PHE A 263 -12.46 29.85 14.26
N TRP A 264 -12.17 29.59 12.99
CA TRP A 264 -12.64 28.41 12.28
C TRP A 264 -11.49 27.46 12.04
N ARG A 265 -11.80 26.17 11.91
CA ARG A 265 -10.82 25.18 11.50
C ARG A 265 -10.49 25.39 10.03
N ASP A 266 -9.20 25.48 9.74
CA ASP A 266 -8.70 25.60 8.38
C ASP A 266 -9.17 24.46 7.48
N SER A 267 -9.29 24.74 6.19
CA SER A 267 -9.64 23.70 5.23
C SER A 267 -8.51 22.71 5.05
N GLN A 268 -8.83 21.52 4.53
CA GLN A 268 -7.80 20.65 3.95
C GLN A 268 -7.06 21.36 2.82
N ILE A 269 -5.78 21.02 2.64
CA ILE A 269 -4.99 21.46 1.49
C ILE A 269 -5.48 20.71 0.26
N GLN A 270 -5.69 21.44 -0.83
CA GLN A 270 -5.99 20.89 -2.14
C GLN A 270 -4.76 21.06 -3.02
N THR A 271 -4.24 19.95 -3.52
CA THR A 271 -3.09 19.92 -4.44
C THR A 271 -3.59 19.60 -5.84
N HIS A 272 -3.25 20.41 -6.84
CA HIS A 272 -3.52 20.16 -8.25
C HIS A 272 -2.22 20.26 -9.06
N THR A 273 -1.91 19.22 -9.84
CA THR A 273 -0.87 19.26 -10.87
C THR A 273 -1.50 19.45 -12.25
N PHE A 274 -1.08 20.49 -12.96
CA PHE A 274 -1.44 20.75 -14.36
C PHE A 274 -0.23 20.41 -15.23
N ILE A 275 -0.32 19.37 -16.06
CA ILE A 275 0.79 18.85 -16.87
C ILE A 275 0.66 19.35 -18.30
N PHE A 276 1.68 20.05 -18.79
CA PHE A 276 1.77 20.48 -20.19
C PHE A 276 2.69 19.53 -20.95
N THR A 277 2.10 18.57 -21.67
CA THR A 277 2.82 17.50 -22.39
C THR A 277 3.89 18.03 -23.36
N LYS A 278 3.68 19.21 -23.94
CA LYS A 278 4.63 19.87 -24.85
C LYS A 278 5.80 20.59 -24.16
N ASP A 279 5.70 20.80 -22.86
CA ASP A 279 6.75 21.45 -22.06
C ASP A 279 7.62 20.44 -21.33
N VAL A 280 7.10 19.26 -21.01
CA VAL A 280 7.86 18.18 -20.36
C VAL A 280 9.14 17.84 -21.15
N PRO A 281 9.13 17.65 -22.50
CA PRO A 281 10.37 17.40 -23.26
C PRO A 281 11.37 18.56 -23.26
N LYS A 282 10.99 19.75 -22.77
CA LYS A 282 11.85 20.95 -22.67
C LYS A 282 12.35 21.16 -21.24
N GLN A 283 12.17 20.17 -20.36
CA GLN A 283 12.62 20.23 -18.98
C GLN A 283 14.14 20.49 -18.93
N SER A 284 14.50 21.61 -18.31
CA SER A 284 15.88 22.10 -18.22
C SER A 284 16.69 21.35 -17.17
N ASN A 285 18.02 21.27 -17.36
CA ASN A 285 18.97 20.83 -16.32
C ASN A 285 19.04 21.74 -15.09
N ARG A 286 18.48 22.96 -15.14
CA ARG A 286 18.40 23.89 -14.01
C ARG A 286 16.98 24.43 -13.85
N PRO A 287 16.03 23.59 -13.45
CA PRO A 287 14.65 24.01 -13.26
C PRO A 287 14.57 25.03 -12.11
N ALA A 288 13.71 26.05 -12.28
CA ALA A 288 13.58 27.13 -11.30
C ALA A 288 13.04 26.59 -9.96
N GLY A 289 13.66 27.01 -8.85
CA GLY A 289 13.26 26.58 -7.50
C GLY A 289 13.87 25.27 -7.03
N PHE A 290 14.65 24.57 -7.87
CA PHE A 290 15.36 23.35 -7.51
C PHE A 290 16.86 23.61 -7.29
N PRO A 291 17.52 22.87 -6.38
CA PRO A 291 18.95 23.04 -6.14
C PRO A 291 19.77 22.46 -7.29
N ALA A 292 20.93 23.07 -7.54
CA ALA A 292 21.87 22.61 -8.57
C ALA A 292 22.62 21.31 -8.22
N ASN A 293 22.51 20.84 -6.98
CA ASN A 293 23.14 19.61 -6.50
C ASN A 293 22.21 18.89 -5.51
N TRP A 294 22.31 17.57 -5.44
CA TRP A 294 21.65 16.71 -4.45
C TRP A 294 22.69 16.22 -3.44
N ALA A 295 22.74 16.82 -2.25
CA ALA A 295 23.76 16.51 -1.25
C ALA A 295 25.22 16.44 -1.79
N GLY A 296 25.57 17.38 -2.68
CA GLY A 296 26.90 17.45 -3.29
C GLY A 296 27.09 16.59 -4.56
N TYR A 297 26.10 15.77 -4.93
CA TYR A 297 26.03 15.12 -6.24
C TYR A 297 25.50 16.12 -7.29
N PRO A 298 26.11 16.26 -8.48
CA PRO A 298 25.59 17.11 -9.54
C PRO A 298 24.16 16.70 -9.91
N ALA A 299 23.21 17.63 -9.76
CA ALA A 299 21.82 17.30 -10.04
C ALA A 299 21.63 17.12 -11.55
N ASP A 300 20.88 16.09 -11.92
CA ASP A 300 20.43 15.86 -13.28
C ASP A 300 18.90 15.95 -13.33
N TYR A 301 18.39 16.97 -14.01
CA TYR A 301 16.95 17.16 -14.20
C TYR A 301 16.56 17.13 -15.68
N GLU A 302 17.50 17.05 -16.61
CA GLU A 302 17.22 17.35 -18.01
C GLU A 302 16.38 16.24 -18.65
N MET A 303 15.56 16.62 -19.62
CA MET A 303 15.09 15.68 -20.64
C MET A 303 16.06 15.80 -21.81
N ASP A 304 16.88 14.77 -22.04
CA ASP A 304 18.00 14.76 -22.97
C ASP A 304 17.57 15.21 -24.39
N PRO A 305 18.13 16.32 -24.90
CA PRO A 305 17.91 16.79 -26.27
C PRO A 305 18.25 15.77 -27.36
N ASP A 306 19.16 14.83 -27.12
CA ASP A 306 19.51 13.77 -28.07
C ASP A 306 18.35 12.79 -28.29
N ILE A 307 17.41 12.68 -27.33
CA ILE A 307 16.17 11.90 -27.47
C ILE A 307 14.99 12.81 -27.86
N THR A 308 14.78 13.91 -27.14
CA THR A 308 13.61 14.78 -27.35
C THR A 308 13.66 15.52 -28.70
N GLY A 309 14.85 15.77 -29.24
CA GLY A 309 15.08 16.31 -30.58
C GLY A 309 15.29 15.24 -31.66
N HIS A 310 15.33 13.95 -31.32
CA HIS A 310 15.59 12.87 -32.27
C HIS A 310 14.46 12.78 -33.31
N PRO A 311 14.76 12.58 -34.62
CA PRO A 311 13.73 12.54 -35.68
C PRO A 311 12.71 11.41 -35.53
N VAL A 312 13.05 10.34 -34.80
CA VAL A 312 12.13 9.22 -34.52
C VAL A 312 11.43 9.39 -33.17
N TYR A 313 12.18 9.74 -32.12
CA TYR A 313 11.67 9.70 -30.74
C TYR A 313 11.00 11.00 -30.30
N GLY A 314 11.52 12.15 -30.74
CA GLY A 314 10.94 13.47 -30.46
C GLY A 314 9.45 13.55 -30.84
N PRO A 315 9.03 13.14 -32.06
CA PRO A 315 7.62 13.10 -32.44
C PRO A 315 6.74 12.16 -31.60
N MET A 316 7.32 11.19 -30.91
CA MET A 316 6.59 10.22 -30.07
C MET A 316 6.36 10.72 -28.64
N MET A 317 7.09 11.73 -28.17
CA MET A 317 7.13 12.16 -26.77
C MET A 317 5.76 12.45 -26.16
N GLU A 318 4.90 13.19 -26.86
CA GLU A 318 3.59 13.56 -26.31
C GLU A 318 2.69 12.33 -26.12
N GLN A 319 2.66 11.41 -27.08
CA GLN A 319 1.92 10.15 -26.94
C GLN A 319 2.56 9.24 -25.88
N ALA A 320 3.89 9.24 -25.77
CA ALA A 320 4.62 8.47 -24.77
C ALA A 320 4.35 8.94 -23.35
N LEU A 321 4.25 10.25 -23.10
CA LEU A 321 3.86 10.80 -21.79
C LEU A 321 2.41 10.48 -21.41
N LEU A 322 1.56 10.14 -22.39
CA LEU A 322 0.16 9.78 -22.21
C LEU A 322 -0.09 8.26 -22.26
N SER A 323 0.97 7.44 -22.39
CA SER A 323 0.83 5.98 -22.49
C SER A 323 0.45 5.31 -21.16
N LEU A 324 0.76 5.97 -20.05
CA LEU A 324 0.51 5.50 -18.69
C LEU A 324 -0.15 6.60 -17.86
N PRO A 325 -0.88 6.25 -16.77
CA PRO A 325 -1.26 7.21 -15.75
C PRO A 325 -0.04 7.96 -15.21
N SER A 326 -0.22 9.22 -14.86
CA SER A 326 0.79 10.02 -14.18
C SER A 326 0.53 10.00 -12.68
N MET A 327 1.56 9.67 -11.90
CA MET A 327 1.56 9.86 -10.45
C MET A 327 2.37 11.12 -10.14
N SER A 328 1.73 12.15 -9.59
CA SER A 328 2.39 13.39 -9.22
C SER A 328 2.57 13.45 -7.72
N ILE A 329 3.82 13.61 -7.26
CA ILE A 329 4.17 13.82 -5.86
C ILE A 329 4.55 15.28 -5.68
N VAL A 330 3.86 15.95 -4.77
CA VAL A 330 4.04 17.37 -4.48
C VAL A 330 4.39 17.55 -3.00
N MET A 331 5.57 18.09 -2.73
CA MET A 331 6.10 18.28 -1.38
C MET A 331 7.05 19.47 -1.31
N ALA A 332 7.42 19.91 -0.11
CA ALA A 332 8.39 20.99 0.02
C ALA A 332 9.74 20.57 -0.56
N THR A 333 10.34 21.43 -1.39
CA THR A 333 11.66 21.16 -1.99
C THR A 333 12.75 20.96 -0.92
N GLU A 334 12.60 21.61 0.24
CA GLU A 334 13.47 21.41 1.41
C GLU A 334 13.37 19.99 2.00
N ASP A 335 12.19 19.38 1.98
CA ASP A 335 11.98 18.01 2.47
C ASP A 335 12.50 16.96 1.47
N LEU A 336 12.74 17.33 0.22
CA LEU A 336 13.47 16.51 -0.76
C LEU A 336 14.97 16.72 -0.63
N PHE A 337 15.45 17.96 -0.80
CA PHE A 337 16.86 18.25 -1.07
C PHE A 337 17.55 19.13 0.00
N GLY A 338 16.85 19.56 1.04
CA GLY A 338 17.45 20.27 2.16
C GLY A 338 18.40 19.40 2.99
N PRO A 339 19.04 19.93 4.05
CA PRO A 339 19.94 19.17 4.91
C PRO A 339 19.27 17.94 5.56
N ASN A 340 17.96 18.02 5.83
CA ASN A 340 17.15 16.93 6.33
C ASN A 340 16.24 16.30 5.25
N GLY A 341 16.47 16.63 3.98
CA GLY A 341 15.67 16.13 2.87
C GLY A 341 15.97 14.66 2.55
N ILE A 342 14.96 13.93 2.07
CA ILE A 342 15.08 12.48 1.83
C ILE A 342 16.02 12.14 0.67
N TYR A 343 16.10 12.97 -0.38
CA TYR A 343 17.07 12.82 -1.47
C TYR A 343 18.49 13.20 -1.08
N SER A 344 18.62 14.13 -0.13
CA SER A 344 19.93 14.50 0.41
C SER A 344 20.47 13.46 1.38
N ASN A 345 19.60 12.58 1.90
CA ASN A 345 19.93 11.58 2.89
C ASN A 345 19.35 10.19 2.53
N PRO A 346 19.59 9.68 1.31
CA PRO A 346 18.80 8.59 0.76
C PRO A 346 19.06 7.24 1.46
N SER A 347 20.20 7.11 2.14
CA SER A 347 20.56 5.93 2.93
C SER A 347 19.80 5.81 4.27
N ASN A 348 19.21 6.90 4.74
CA ASN A 348 18.51 6.93 6.01
C ASN A 348 17.08 6.37 5.89
N ARG A 349 16.53 5.86 6.99
CA ARG A 349 15.36 4.96 6.99
C ARG A 349 14.53 5.18 8.24
N GLY A 350 13.30 4.68 8.25
CA GLY A 350 12.43 4.69 9.42
C GLY A 350 11.57 5.95 9.50
N PRO A 351 10.61 5.97 10.45
CA PRO A 351 9.65 7.06 10.61
C PRO A 351 10.27 8.47 10.71
N GLU A 352 11.48 8.58 11.23
CA GLU A 352 12.22 9.84 11.38
C GLU A 352 12.73 10.42 10.04
N TRP A 353 12.80 9.57 9.00
CA TRP A 353 13.14 9.96 7.63
C TRP A 353 11.92 9.98 6.69
N GLU A 354 10.72 10.03 7.28
CA GLU A 354 9.47 10.27 6.57
C GLU A 354 9.19 11.76 6.43
N ARG A 355 8.70 12.18 5.27
CA ARG A 355 8.33 13.58 5.02
C ARG A 355 6.89 13.69 4.52
N PRO A 356 6.18 14.78 4.84
CA PRO A 356 4.84 15.02 4.33
C PRO A 356 4.86 15.30 2.83
N ALA A 357 3.97 14.65 2.09
CA ALA A 357 3.77 14.86 0.67
C ALA A 357 2.27 14.79 0.33
N SER A 358 1.94 15.31 -0.85
CA SER A 358 0.64 15.11 -1.49
C SER A 358 0.88 14.27 -2.74
N VAL A 359 0.07 13.25 -2.97
CA VAL A 359 0.15 12.40 -4.16
C VAL A 359 -1.15 12.45 -4.93
N GLU A 360 -1.02 12.53 -6.26
CA GLU A 360 -2.12 12.53 -7.21
C GLU A 360 -1.94 11.39 -8.21
N LEU A 361 -3.02 10.69 -8.55
CA LEU A 361 -3.07 9.84 -9.75
C LEU A 361 -3.89 10.57 -10.83
N ILE A 362 -3.32 10.71 -12.02
CA ILE A 362 -3.92 11.47 -13.13
C ILE A 362 -3.95 10.56 -14.35
N HIS A 363 -5.14 10.28 -14.87
CA HIS A 363 -5.31 9.40 -16.02
C HIS A 363 -5.38 10.20 -17.34
N PRO A 364 -4.62 9.80 -18.38
CA PRO A 364 -4.65 10.44 -19.71
C PRO A 364 -6.01 10.47 -20.38
N ASP A 365 -6.87 9.50 -20.10
CA ASP A 365 -8.24 9.40 -20.64
C ASP A 365 -9.26 10.29 -19.90
N GLY A 366 -8.83 11.03 -18.88
CA GLY A 366 -9.67 11.92 -18.08
C GLY A 366 -10.56 11.22 -17.06
N ARG A 367 -10.45 9.89 -16.88
CA ARG A 367 -11.18 9.21 -15.81
C ARG A 367 -10.70 9.70 -14.43
N PRO A 368 -11.56 9.71 -13.40
CA PRO A 368 -11.16 10.17 -12.08
C PRO A 368 -10.01 9.36 -11.49
N GLY A 369 -8.96 10.06 -11.05
CA GLY A 369 -7.94 9.51 -10.16
C GLY A 369 -8.21 9.87 -8.71
N PHE A 370 -7.17 10.08 -7.92
CA PHE A 370 -7.27 10.51 -6.53
C PHE A 370 -6.28 11.63 -6.21
N GLN A 371 -6.52 12.29 -5.09
CA GLN A 371 -5.54 13.09 -4.37
C GLN A 371 -5.59 12.71 -2.90
N ILE A 372 -4.43 12.53 -2.30
CA ILE A 372 -4.32 12.20 -0.89
C ILE A 372 -2.99 12.73 -0.36
N ASP A 373 -2.99 13.17 0.90
CA ASP A 373 -1.76 13.51 1.60
C ASP A 373 -1.22 12.26 2.30
N CYS A 374 0.10 12.08 2.28
CA CYS A 374 0.76 10.90 2.78
C CYS A 374 2.17 11.22 3.30
N GLY A 375 2.75 10.26 4.00
CA GLY A 375 4.18 10.22 4.24
C GLY A 375 4.90 9.67 3.02
N ILE A 376 6.12 10.14 2.79
CA ILE A 376 7.01 9.59 1.77
C ILE A 376 8.41 9.35 2.35
N GLN A 377 9.00 8.22 1.95
CA GLN A 377 10.37 7.82 2.27
C GLN A 377 11.07 7.28 1.02
N ILE A 378 12.40 7.34 1.01
CA ILE A 378 13.20 6.55 0.07
C ILE A 378 13.08 5.07 0.44
N GLN A 379 12.97 4.21 -0.57
CA GLN A 379 12.88 2.76 -0.48
C GLN A 379 14.11 2.10 -1.12
N GLY A 380 14.43 0.87 -0.69
CA GLY A 380 15.48 0.05 -1.30
C GLY A 380 16.67 -0.22 -0.37
N GLY A 381 17.76 -0.70 -0.96
CA GLY A 381 18.99 -1.09 -0.28
C GLY A 381 20.21 -0.53 -1.00
N TRP A 382 20.77 -1.35 -1.88
CA TRP A 382 21.94 -1.02 -2.68
C TRP A 382 21.78 0.25 -3.55
N PHE A 383 20.58 0.52 -4.06
CA PHE A 383 20.30 1.65 -4.97
C PHE A 383 19.81 2.92 -4.29
N ARG A 384 20.15 3.11 -3.01
CA ARG A 384 19.90 4.38 -2.30
C ARG A 384 21.02 5.41 -2.45
N PRO A 385 22.32 5.05 -2.38
CA PRO A 385 23.37 6.04 -2.53
C PRO A 385 23.33 6.64 -3.94
N LEU A 386 23.38 7.98 -4.05
CA LEU A 386 23.40 8.70 -5.32
C LEU A 386 24.56 8.28 -6.24
N SER A 387 25.65 7.73 -5.68
CA SER A 387 26.75 7.16 -6.44
C SER A 387 26.38 5.92 -7.25
N ASN A 388 25.32 5.20 -6.85
CA ASN A 388 24.82 4.02 -7.53
C ASN A 388 23.70 4.37 -8.51
N THR A 389 22.75 5.19 -8.07
CA THR A 389 21.74 5.80 -8.95
C THR A 389 21.17 7.07 -8.32
N PRO A 390 20.90 8.12 -9.12
CA PRO A 390 20.07 9.27 -8.75
C PRO A 390 18.55 9.00 -8.84
N LYS A 391 18.13 7.87 -9.44
CA LYS A 391 16.73 7.51 -9.62
C LYS A 391 16.26 6.61 -8.47
N ASP A 392 15.99 7.22 -7.33
CA ASP A 392 15.53 6.52 -6.13
C ASP A 392 14.13 5.92 -6.25
N SER A 393 13.90 4.81 -5.53
CA SER A 393 12.55 4.28 -5.29
C SER A 393 11.92 4.93 -4.06
N PHE A 394 10.59 5.00 -4.02
CA PHE A 394 9.86 5.60 -2.89
C PHE A 394 8.92 4.62 -2.21
N ARG A 395 8.56 4.93 -0.97
CA ARG A 395 7.43 4.33 -0.29
C ARG A 395 6.49 5.43 0.16
N LEU A 396 5.24 5.35 -0.28
CA LEU A 396 4.13 6.15 0.21
C LEU A 396 3.55 5.44 1.44
N VAL A 397 3.26 6.21 2.49
CA VAL A 397 2.73 5.72 3.77
C VAL A 397 1.49 6.54 4.11
N PHE A 398 0.36 5.87 4.23
CA PHE A 398 -0.91 6.48 4.63
C PHE A 398 -1.08 6.28 6.14
N LYS A 399 -1.22 7.38 6.87
CA LYS A 399 -1.38 7.40 8.33
C LYS A 399 -2.02 8.71 8.76
N GLY A 400 -2.78 8.67 9.85
CA GLY A 400 -3.53 9.81 10.39
C GLY A 400 -2.70 11.10 10.55
N LEU A 401 -1.40 10.95 10.85
CA LEU A 401 -0.44 12.05 10.97
C LEU A 401 -0.39 12.98 9.73
N TYR A 402 -0.59 12.44 8.52
CA TYR A 402 -0.49 13.21 7.27
C TYR A 402 -1.83 13.49 6.60
N GLY A 403 -2.91 12.89 7.08
CA GLY A 403 -4.21 12.93 6.41
C GLY A 403 -4.96 11.62 6.64
N ALA A 404 -5.52 11.05 5.58
CA ALA A 404 -6.23 9.77 5.69
C ALA A 404 -5.27 8.64 6.12
N SER A 405 -5.75 7.76 6.99
CA SER A 405 -5.01 6.62 7.53
C SER A 405 -4.76 5.51 6.50
N LYS A 406 -5.54 5.49 5.42
CA LYS A 406 -5.43 4.56 4.30
C LYS A 406 -5.72 5.26 2.97
N LEU A 407 -5.14 4.76 1.90
CA LEU A 407 -5.64 5.04 0.55
C LEU A 407 -6.81 4.11 0.27
N HIS A 408 -7.99 4.68 -0.04
CA HIS A 408 -9.15 3.93 -0.53
C HIS A 408 -9.33 4.19 -2.03
N TYR A 409 -8.80 3.31 -2.87
CA TYR A 409 -8.86 3.44 -4.33
C TYR A 409 -8.59 2.10 -5.00
N ASP A 410 -9.29 1.80 -6.11
CA ASP A 410 -8.97 0.64 -6.95
C ASP A 410 -7.75 0.92 -7.84
N LEU A 411 -6.55 0.80 -7.23
CA LEU A 411 -5.29 1.19 -7.88
C LEU A 411 -4.80 0.15 -8.90
N PHE A 412 -5.04 -1.13 -8.64
CA PHE A 412 -4.48 -2.23 -9.43
C PHE A 412 -5.53 -2.98 -10.26
N GLY A 413 -6.83 -2.79 -10.00
CA GLY A 413 -7.91 -3.49 -10.68
C GLY A 413 -7.96 -5.00 -10.38
N GLY A 414 -8.87 -5.69 -11.06
CA GLY A 414 -8.96 -7.15 -11.00
C GLY A 414 -9.42 -7.67 -9.64
N ASP A 415 -8.66 -8.60 -9.06
CA ASP A 415 -8.89 -9.22 -7.75
C ASP A 415 -8.06 -8.58 -6.62
N ALA A 416 -7.43 -7.43 -6.88
CA ALA A 416 -6.72 -6.67 -5.86
C ALA A 416 -7.66 -6.02 -4.84
N VAL A 417 -7.16 -5.81 -3.62
CA VAL A 417 -7.86 -5.02 -2.61
C VAL A 417 -7.91 -3.53 -3.02
N THR A 418 -8.82 -2.76 -2.42
CA THR A 418 -8.99 -1.34 -2.73
C THR A 418 -8.59 -0.43 -1.57
N GLU A 419 -7.90 -0.97 -0.56
CA GLU A 419 -7.41 -0.21 0.59
C GLU A 419 -5.95 -0.53 0.88
N PHE A 420 -5.15 0.49 1.13
CA PHE A 420 -3.70 0.34 1.29
C PHE A 420 -3.17 1.23 2.41
N ASP A 421 -2.28 0.69 3.25
CA ASP A 421 -1.50 1.49 4.19
C ASP A 421 -0.21 2.01 3.56
N THR A 422 0.35 1.26 2.61
CA THR A 422 1.56 1.67 1.89
C THR A 422 1.50 1.27 0.43
N ILE A 423 2.18 2.06 -0.40
CA ILE A 423 2.45 1.73 -1.80
C ILE A 423 3.93 1.97 -2.05
N THR A 424 4.62 0.99 -2.61
CA THR A 424 6.03 1.13 -3.03
C THR A 424 6.07 1.59 -4.47
N LEU A 425 6.82 2.65 -4.77
CA LEU A 425 7.09 3.12 -6.13
C LEU A 425 8.49 2.65 -6.52
N ARG A 426 8.57 1.50 -7.21
CA ARG A 426 9.85 0.94 -7.64
C ARG A 426 10.35 1.66 -8.89
N ALA A 427 11.59 2.16 -8.84
CA ALA A 427 12.24 2.87 -9.93
C ALA A 427 12.77 1.94 -11.05
N GLY A 428 12.83 0.63 -10.80
CA GLY A 428 13.42 -0.36 -11.71
C GLY A 428 14.94 -0.29 -11.79
N ALA A 429 15.63 0.18 -10.73
CA ALA A 429 17.04 0.55 -10.79
C ALA A 429 17.98 -0.54 -11.35
N ASN A 430 17.86 -1.78 -10.90
CA ASN A 430 18.62 -2.94 -11.38
C ASN A 430 18.04 -3.65 -12.61
N ASP A 431 16.92 -3.17 -13.13
CA ASP A 431 16.25 -3.67 -14.33
C ASP A 431 16.11 -2.54 -15.38
N GLY A 432 16.93 -1.50 -15.26
CA GLY A 432 16.73 -0.23 -15.94
C GLY A 432 18.03 0.54 -16.17
N TYR A 433 17.94 1.64 -16.90
CA TYR A 433 19.08 2.48 -17.32
C TYR A 433 19.86 3.08 -16.14
N ALA A 434 19.22 3.14 -14.98
CA ALA A 434 19.81 3.59 -13.72
C ALA A 434 21.01 2.76 -13.26
N TRP A 435 21.16 1.50 -13.71
CA TRP A 435 22.30 0.65 -13.37
C TRP A 435 23.09 0.22 -14.62
N SER A 436 24.34 0.64 -14.68
CA SER A 436 25.24 0.32 -15.80
C SER A 436 25.45 -1.17 -16.04
N GLY A 437 25.27 -2.01 -15.01
CA GLY A 437 25.38 -3.47 -15.11
C GLY A 437 24.20 -4.15 -15.80
N ALA A 438 23.10 -3.45 -16.06
CA ALA A 438 21.96 -3.96 -16.82
C ALA A 438 22.04 -3.63 -18.31
N ARG A 439 23.10 -2.95 -18.78
CA ARG A 439 23.23 -2.48 -20.16
C ARG A 439 22.83 -3.54 -21.19
N TYR A 440 21.88 -3.17 -22.07
CA TYR A 440 21.28 -4.00 -23.12
C TYR A 440 20.45 -5.19 -22.65
N THR A 441 20.11 -5.21 -21.37
CA THR A 441 19.25 -6.24 -20.77
C THR A 441 18.11 -5.64 -19.97
N GLU A 442 17.99 -4.32 -19.90
CA GLU A 442 16.99 -3.57 -19.12
C GLU A 442 15.57 -3.88 -19.57
N GLN A 443 14.64 -4.19 -18.66
CA GLN A 443 13.25 -4.47 -19.03
C GLN A 443 12.20 -3.77 -18.17
N TYR A 444 12.54 -3.23 -16.99
CA TYR A 444 11.65 -2.58 -16.02
C TYR A 444 10.45 -3.41 -15.53
N THR A 445 10.29 -4.64 -16.01
CA THR A 445 9.05 -5.43 -15.92
C THR A 445 9.25 -6.75 -15.18
N ARG A 446 10.50 -7.16 -14.92
CA ARG A 446 10.79 -8.51 -14.42
C ARG A 446 10.22 -8.74 -13.03
N ASP A 447 10.26 -7.74 -12.13
CA ASP A 447 9.68 -7.86 -10.79
C ASP A 447 8.16 -8.07 -10.83
N GLU A 448 7.43 -7.22 -11.57
CA GLU A 448 5.98 -7.40 -11.76
C GLU A 448 5.66 -8.74 -12.44
N PHE A 449 6.46 -9.15 -13.42
CA PHE A 449 6.29 -10.43 -14.08
C PHE A 449 6.37 -11.59 -13.08
N GLY A 450 7.40 -11.62 -12.23
CA GLY A 450 7.57 -12.65 -11.19
C GLY A 450 6.41 -12.68 -10.19
N ARG A 451 5.97 -11.51 -9.72
CA ARG A 451 4.80 -11.40 -8.82
C ARG A 451 3.51 -11.87 -9.50
N SER A 452 3.30 -11.50 -10.76
CA SER A 452 2.15 -11.93 -11.56
C SER A 452 2.15 -13.44 -11.86
N LEU A 453 3.33 -14.04 -12.06
CA LEU A 453 3.47 -15.47 -12.24
C LEU A 453 3.11 -16.23 -10.96
N GLN A 454 3.55 -15.74 -9.80
CA GLN A 454 3.14 -16.34 -8.54
C GLN A 454 1.62 -16.24 -8.34
N ARG A 455 0.97 -15.10 -8.65
CA ARG A 455 -0.49 -15.01 -8.65
C ARG A 455 -1.13 -16.06 -9.55
N ALA A 456 -0.60 -16.25 -10.76
CA ALA A 456 -1.10 -17.24 -11.71
C ALA A 456 -1.02 -18.69 -11.21
N THR A 457 -0.12 -19.01 -10.28
CA THR A 457 -0.10 -20.34 -9.62
C THR A 457 -1.29 -20.60 -8.70
N GLY A 458 -2.09 -19.57 -8.40
CA GLY A 458 -3.20 -19.58 -7.45
C GLY A 458 -2.80 -19.16 -6.03
N ASN A 459 -1.61 -18.60 -5.86
CA ASN A 459 -1.13 -18.09 -4.57
C ASN A 459 -1.28 -16.55 -4.50
N PRO A 460 -1.54 -15.98 -3.32
CA PRO A 460 -1.47 -14.52 -3.15
C PRO A 460 -0.04 -14.03 -3.40
N ALA A 461 0.11 -12.92 -4.11
CA ALA A 461 1.36 -12.20 -4.29
C ALA A 461 1.06 -10.73 -4.63
N PRO A 462 1.99 -9.78 -4.38
CA PRO A 462 1.71 -8.35 -4.49
C PRO A 462 1.35 -7.94 -5.91
N HIS A 463 0.31 -7.13 -6.08
CA HIS A 463 -0.08 -6.49 -7.34
C HIS A 463 0.78 -5.25 -7.62
N GLY A 464 0.85 -4.86 -8.88
CA GLY A 464 1.48 -3.62 -9.30
C GLY A 464 0.97 -3.14 -10.65
N CYS A 465 1.27 -1.89 -10.96
CA CYS A 465 0.95 -1.22 -12.22
C CYS A 465 2.14 -0.35 -12.66
N PHE A 466 1.99 0.46 -13.72
CA PHE A 466 3.05 1.37 -14.16
C PHE A 466 2.53 2.80 -14.28
N VAL A 467 3.39 3.76 -13.93
CA VAL A 467 3.07 5.18 -14.01
C VAL A 467 4.26 5.98 -14.53
N HIS A 468 3.96 7.13 -15.10
CA HIS A 468 4.89 8.24 -15.23
C HIS A 468 4.96 9.00 -13.90
N LEU A 469 6.12 9.02 -13.25
CA LEU A 469 6.28 9.76 -12.00
C LEU A 469 6.65 11.22 -12.26
N TYR A 470 6.03 12.13 -11.53
CA TYR A 470 6.40 13.54 -11.46
C TYR A 470 6.73 13.92 -10.01
N LEU A 471 7.82 14.67 -9.81
CA LEU A 471 8.19 15.25 -8.52
C LEU A 471 8.13 16.78 -8.62
N ASN A 472 7.22 17.41 -7.88
CA ASN A 472 6.99 18.86 -7.92
C ASN A 472 6.82 19.42 -9.34
N GLY A 473 6.16 18.65 -10.22
CA GLY A 473 5.90 19.02 -11.62
C GLY A 473 7.03 18.68 -12.60
N LEU A 474 8.19 18.21 -12.15
CA LEU A 474 9.23 17.69 -13.03
C LEU A 474 9.00 16.22 -13.33
N TYR A 475 9.16 15.84 -14.59
CA TYR A 475 9.12 14.44 -15.01
C TYR A 475 10.32 13.68 -14.45
N TRP A 476 10.05 12.53 -13.86
CA TRP A 476 11.02 11.71 -13.15
C TRP A 476 11.20 10.30 -13.72
N GLY A 477 10.36 9.88 -14.67
CA GLY A 477 10.53 8.61 -15.38
C GLY A 477 9.46 7.57 -15.09
N LEU A 478 9.71 6.36 -15.59
CA LEU A 478 8.87 5.18 -15.44
C LEU A 478 9.05 4.56 -14.04
N TYR A 479 7.93 4.34 -13.34
CA TYR A 479 7.89 3.67 -12.05
C TYR A 479 6.85 2.55 -12.04
N ASN A 480 7.09 1.55 -11.19
CA ASN A 480 6.16 0.45 -10.90
C ASN A 480 5.61 0.62 -9.47
N PRO A 481 4.44 1.28 -9.28
CA PRO A 481 3.71 1.21 -8.03
C PRO A 481 3.30 -0.24 -7.74
N CYS A 482 3.57 -0.73 -6.54
CA CYS A 482 3.22 -2.08 -6.13
C CYS A 482 2.91 -2.18 -4.63
N GLU A 483 2.14 -3.20 -4.28
CA GLU A 483 1.92 -3.63 -2.91
C GLU A 483 3.22 -4.18 -2.30
N ARG A 484 3.28 -4.25 -0.97
CA ARG A 484 4.35 -4.90 -0.21
C ARG A 484 3.74 -6.09 0.54
N PRO A 485 4.28 -7.33 0.42
CA PRO A 485 3.70 -8.51 1.05
C PRO A 485 4.05 -8.60 2.54
N ASP A 486 3.67 -7.58 3.30
CA ASP A 486 3.80 -7.54 4.76
C ASP A 486 2.51 -7.95 5.49
N ALA A 487 2.46 -7.75 6.81
CA ALA A 487 1.32 -8.12 7.64
C ALA A 487 0.00 -7.46 7.18
N ALA A 488 0.04 -6.23 6.67
CA ALA A 488 -1.14 -5.54 6.16
C ALA A 488 -1.69 -6.19 4.88
N PHE A 489 -0.78 -6.54 3.97
CA PHE A 489 -1.14 -7.32 2.80
C PHE A 489 -1.73 -8.67 3.20
N CYS A 490 -1.09 -9.39 4.13
CA CYS A 490 -1.61 -10.69 4.59
C CYS A 490 -2.99 -10.57 5.25
N ALA A 491 -3.22 -9.58 6.11
CA ALA A 491 -4.53 -9.34 6.69
C ALA A 491 -5.60 -9.10 5.59
N SER A 492 -5.27 -8.30 4.58
CA SER A 492 -6.21 -7.93 3.50
C SER A 492 -6.58 -9.11 2.59
N TYR A 493 -5.62 -9.99 2.26
CA TYR A 493 -5.84 -11.10 1.31
C TYR A 493 -6.08 -12.46 1.97
N LEU A 494 -5.64 -12.65 3.21
CA LEU A 494 -5.68 -13.93 3.93
C LEU A 494 -6.46 -13.86 5.25
N GLY A 495 -6.99 -12.69 5.61
CA GLY A 495 -7.86 -12.45 6.76
C GLY A 495 -7.11 -12.29 8.10
N GLY A 496 -7.86 -11.90 9.13
CA GLY A 496 -7.32 -11.49 10.43
C GLY A 496 -6.92 -10.01 10.44
N GLN A 497 -6.32 -9.57 11.55
CA GLN A 497 -5.73 -8.24 11.70
C GLN A 497 -4.22 -8.28 11.45
N LYS A 498 -3.56 -7.14 11.28
CA LYS A 498 -2.11 -7.08 11.01
C LYS A 498 -1.32 -7.74 12.13
N GLU A 499 -1.75 -7.49 13.36
CA GLU A 499 -1.20 -8.02 14.59
C GLU A 499 -1.42 -9.54 14.67
N ASP A 500 -2.26 -10.17 13.85
CA ASP A 500 -2.34 -11.62 13.81
C ASP A 500 -1.18 -12.27 13.05
N TRP A 501 -0.23 -11.52 12.47
CA TRP A 501 0.80 -12.06 11.58
C TRP A 501 2.22 -11.87 12.10
N ASP A 502 3.02 -12.94 12.02
CA ASP A 502 4.47 -12.84 11.96
C ASP A 502 4.84 -12.52 10.50
N SER A 503 5.43 -11.35 10.22
CA SER A 503 5.81 -10.93 8.87
C SER A 503 7.30 -10.60 8.81
N LEU A 504 7.99 -11.23 7.87
CA LEU A 504 9.45 -11.21 7.74
C LEU A 504 9.86 -10.79 6.33
N HIS A 505 10.98 -10.08 6.24
CA HIS A 505 11.64 -9.77 4.97
C HIS A 505 13.14 -9.99 5.10
N ASN A 506 13.79 -10.45 4.03
CA ASN A 506 15.23 -10.37 3.91
C ASN A 506 15.67 -9.64 2.64
N GLY A 507 16.33 -8.48 2.78
CA GLY A 507 16.99 -7.73 1.70
C GLY A 507 18.53 -7.78 1.77
N GLY A 508 19.07 -8.66 2.61
CA GLY A 508 20.50 -8.76 2.97
C GLY A 508 20.69 -9.36 4.37
N SER A 509 19.73 -9.11 5.26
CA SER A 509 19.54 -9.74 6.56
C SER A 509 18.06 -9.95 6.81
N THR A 510 17.69 -10.96 7.60
CA THR A 510 16.28 -11.18 7.97
C THR A 510 15.86 -10.16 9.02
N GLU A 511 14.82 -9.40 8.69
CA GLU A 511 14.21 -8.36 9.51
C GLU A 511 12.75 -8.75 9.81
N VAL A 512 12.33 -8.51 11.04
CA VAL A 512 10.94 -8.65 11.47
C VAL A 512 10.22 -7.34 11.14
N ILE A 513 9.13 -7.43 10.39
CA ILE A 513 8.24 -6.30 10.12
C ILE A 513 7.14 -6.24 11.18
N GLU A 514 6.55 -7.40 11.51
CA GLU A 514 5.48 -7.56 12.51
C GLU A 514 5.66 -8.91 13.23
N GLY A 515 5.25 -8.99 14.50
CA GLY A 515 5.37 -10.21 15.31
C GLY A 515 6.79 -10.53 15.78
N ASP A 516 7.19 -11.80 15.73
CA ASP A 516 8.51 -12.25 16.18
C ASP A 516 9.10 -13.41 15.34
N MET A 517 10.29 -13.90 15.74
CA MET A 517 11.03 -14.96 15.05
C MET A 517 10.82 -16.37 15.64
N ALA A 518 9.97 -16.55 16.66
CA ALA A 518 9.87 -17.80 17.40
C ALA A 518 9.40 -18.96 16.50
N ALA A 519 8.31 -18.76 15.75
CA ALA A 519 7.80 -19.76 14.82
C ALA A 519 8.79 -20.04 13.68
N TRP A 520 9.49 -19.02 13.19
CA TRP A 520 10.52 -19.18 12.15
C TRP A 520 11.68 -20.04 12.67
N ASN A 521 12.21 -19.72 13.85
CA ASN A 521 13.31 -20.47 14.46
C ASN A 521 12.90 -21.91 14.76
N GLN A 522 11.65 -22.15 15.19
CA GLN A 522 11.12 -23.50 15.37
C GLN A 522 11.03 -24.27 14.05
N MET A 523 10.55 -23.63 12.98
CA MET A 523 10.50 -24.22 11.63
C MET A 523 11.90 -24.66 11.18
N ILE A 524 12.89 -23.78 11.29
CA ILE A 524 14.27 -24.08 10.89
C ILE A 524 14.89 -25.16 11.78
N SER A 525 14.63 -25.16 13.09
CA SER A 525 15.10 -26.23 14.00
C SER A 525 14.58 -27.61 13.56
N LEU A 526 13.27 -27.73 13.30
CA LEU A 526 12.68 -28.98 12.82
C LEU A 526 13.25 -29.41 11.47
N CYS A 527 13.57 -28.46 10.58
CA CYS A 527 14.24 -28.79 9.32
C CYS A 527 15.63 -29.40 9.57
N ARG A 528 16.42 -28.79 10.47
CA ARG A 528 17.78 -29.23 10.83
C ARG A 528 17.82 -30.56 11.57
N GLU A 529 16.78 -30.89 12.34
CA GLU A 529 16.61 -32.19 12.99
C GLU A 529 16.43 -33.35 11.99
N GLY A 530 16.05 -33.04 10.74
CA GLY A 530 15.93 -33.98 9.63
C GLY A 530 14.47 -34.29 9.27
N LEU A 531 14.16 -34.20 7.98
CA LEU A 531 12.80 -34.34 7.46
C LEU A 531 12.59 -35.57 6.57
N THR A 532 13.46 -36.58 6.66
CA THR A 532 13.40 -37.78 5.79
C THR A 532 12.18 -38.67 6.05
N SER A 533 11.58 -38.62 7.24
CA SER A 533 10.39 -39.42 7.59
C SER A 533 9.08 -38.69 7.32
N ASN A 534 8.01 -39.42 6.98
CA ASN A 534 6.67 -38.84 6.82
C ASN A 534 6.19 -38.17 8.12
N GLN A 535 6.44 -38.77 9.30
CA GLN A 535 6.08 -38.16 10.58
C GLN A 535 6.70 -36.76 10.77
N ALA A 536 7.99 -36.60 10.49
CA ALA A 536 8.66 -35.30 10.62
C ALA A 536 8.10 -34.27 9.61
N TYR A 537 7.85 -34.71 8.38
CA TYR A 537 7.24 -33.88 7.33
C TYR A 537 5.80 -33.45 7.66
N GLN A 538 4.97 -34.33 8.23
CA GLN A 538 3.63 -33.99 8.68
C GLN A 538 3.66 -33.05 9.90
N ARG A 539 4.60 -33.26 10.83
CA ARG A 539 4.77 -32.38 12.01
C ARG A 539 5.06 -30.93 11.63
N LEU A 540 5.89 -30.69 10.60
CA LEU A 540 6.18 -29.35 10.07
C LEU A 540 4.89 -28.61 9.60
N GLN A 541 3.92 -29.38 9.11
CA GLN A 541 2.62 -28.89 8.63
C GLN A 541 1.53 -28.91 9.72
N GLY A 542 1.89 -29.15 10.98
CA GLY A 542 0.93 -29.24 12.08
C GLY A 542 0.04 -30.48 12.02
N ARG A 543 0.53 -31.60 11.47
CA ARG A 543 -0.26 -32.82 11.24
C ARG A 543 0.30 -34.04 11.98
N ASN A 544 -0.59 -34.98 12.26
CA ASN A 544 -0.27 -36.34 12.69
C ASN A 544 0.40 -37.13 11.54
N PRO A 545 1.06 -38.26 11.81
CA PRO A 545 1.66 -39.10 10.78
C PRO A 545 0.68 -39.58 9.68
N ASP A 546 -0.62 -39.66 9.98
CA ASP A 546 -1.68 -40.02 9.05
C ASP A 546 -2.18 -38.84 8.19
N GLY A 547 -1.60 -37.64 8.37
CA GLY A 547 -1.96 -36.42 7.64
C GLY A 547 -3.12 -35.62 8.25
N THR A 548 -3.76 -36.09 9.31
CA THR A 548 -4.82 -35.34 10.00
C THR A 548 -4.26 -34.16 10.80
N ARG A 549 -5.02 -33.06 10.95
CA ARG A 549 -4.60 -31.88 11.75
C ARG A 549 -4.38 -32.30 13.21
N ASN A 550 -3.22 -31.95 13.77
CA ASN A 550 -2.92 -32.13 15.18
C ASN A 550 -2.91 -30.76 15.90
N PRO A 551 -3.89 -30.44 16.76
CA PRO A 551 -3.99 -29.12 17.40
C PRO A 551 -2.78 -28.79 18.30
N ASP A 552 -2.03 -29.78 18.78
CA ASP A 552 -0.83 -29.59 19.62
C ASP A 552 0.41 -29.23 18.80
N TYR A 553 0.36 -29.40 17.47
CA TYR A 553 1.46 -29.02 16.59
C TYR A 553 1.17 -27.68 15.91
N PRO A 554 2.12 -26.73 15.90
CA PRO A 554 1.97 -25.54 15.09
C PRO A 554 2.06 -25.89 13.61
N CYS A 555 1.26 -25.23 12.78
CA CYS A 555 1.49 -25.21 11.34
C CYS A 555 2.62 -24.21 11.08
N LEU A 556 3.79 -24.70 10.63
CA LEU A 556 4.99 -23.88 10.49
C LEU A 556 5.28 -23.54 9.03
N LEU A 557 4.94 -24.41 8.08
CA LEU A 557 5.19 -24.15 6.65
C LEU A 557 3.97 -24.53 5.81
N ASP A 558 3.51 -23.60 4.97
CA ASP A 558 2.60 -23.94 3.87
C ASP A 558 3.45 -24.52 2.73
N VAL A 559 3.55 -25.84 2.69
CA VAL A 559 4.47 -26.54 1.77
C VAL A 559 4.07 -26.32 0.30
N GLN A 560 2.78 -26.21 -0.01
CA GLN A 560 2.34 -26.01 -1.39
C GLN A 560 2.72 -24.61 -1.88
N ASN A 561 2.40 -23.57 -1.10
CA ASN A 561 2.78 -22.20 -1.41
C ASN A 561 4.31 -22.08 -1.54
N TYR A 562 5.06 -22.70 -0.62
CA TYR A 562 6.51 -22.69 -0.64
C TYR A 562 7.08 -23.33 -1.91
N ILE A 563 6.59 -24.51 -2.32
CA ILE A 563 7.03 -25.17 -3.56
C ILE A 563 6.73 -24.29 -4.79
N ASP A 564 5.53 -23.72 -4.87
CA ASP A 564 5.15 -22.88 -6.02
C ASP A 564 6.06 -21.63 -6.13
N TYR A 565 6.34 -20.99 -4.98
CA TYR A 565 7.29 -19.89 -4.87
C TYR A 565 8.71 -20.29 -5.30
N LEU A 566 9.20 -21.45 -4.88
CA LEU A 566 10.51 -21.97 -5.30
C LEU A 566 10.52 -22.20 -6.82
N ILE A 567 9.49 -22.85 -7.36
CA ILE A 567 9.40 -23.15 -8.81
C ILE A 567 9.44 -21.87 -9.64
N VAL A 568 8.72 -20.81 -9.24
CA VAL A 568 8.74 -19.52 -9.95
C VAL A 568 10.15 -18.92 -9.96
N ASN A 569 10.86 -18.90 -8.82
CA ASN A 569 12.23 -18.37 -8.75
C ASN A 569 13.26 -19.23 -9.51
N ILE A 570 13.13 -20.56 -9.42
CA ILE A 570 13.98 -21.49 -10.15
C ILE A 570 13.76 -21.33 -11.65
N TRP A 571 12.49 -21.23 -12.08
CA TRP A 571 12.13 -21.05 -13.47
C TRP A 571 12.70 -19.75 -14.04
N GLY A 572 12.59 -18.61 -13.35
CA GLY A 572 13.18 -17.35 -13.84
C GLY A 572 14.71 -17.33 -13.86
N GLY A 573 15.34 -18.33 -13.22
CA GLY A 573 16.79 -18.36 -13.07
C GLY A 573 17.26 -17.26 -12.12
N ASN A 574 16.51 -16.99 -11.04
CA ASN A 574 16.82 -15.90 -10.13
C ASN A 574 18.22 -16.09 -9.53
N TRP A 575 19.14 -15.19 -9.89
CA TRP A 575 20.53 -15.31 -9.45
C TRP A 575 20.70 -14.88 -8.00
N ASP A 576 19.99 -13.83 -7.57
CA ASP A 576 20.23 -13.12 -6.31
C ASP A 576 19.35 -13.62 -5.14
N TRP A 577 19.06 -14.93 -5.18
CA TRP A 577 18.07 -15.64 -4.38
C TRP A 577 18.53 -17.09 -4.16
N PRO A 578 18.18 -17.82 -3.08
CA PRO A 578 17.21 -17.52 -2.01
C PRO A 578 17.79 -17.00 -0.69
N TRP A 579 19.09 -16.70 -0.63
CA TRP A 579 19.72 -16.25 0.62
C TRP A 579 19.23 -14.87 1.09
N LYS A 580 18.58 -14.12 0.20
CA LYS A 580 17.91 -12.83 0.40
C LYS A 580 16.81 -12.68 -0.66
N ASN A 581 16.21 -11.49 -0.75
CA ASN A 581 15.23 -11.10 -1.76
C ASN A 581 13.93 -11.90 -1.64
N TRP A 582 13.35 -11.88 -0.45
CA TRP A 582 12.10 -12.58 -0.16
C TRP A 582 11.32 -11.93 0.98
N TYR A 583 10.02 -12.24 0.99
CA TYR A 583 9.10 -12.01 2.10
C TYR A 583 8.46 -13.32 2.51
N ALA A 584 8.18 -13.46 3.80
CA ALA A 584 7.40 -14.56 4.33
C ALA A 584 6.50 -14.09 5.46
N ALA A 585 5.30 -14.66 5.56
CA ALA A 585 4.38 -14.35 6.64
C ALA A 585 3.62 -15.58 7.12
N ARG A 586 3.32 -15.62 8.42
CA ARG A 586 2.56 -16.68 9.08
C ARG A 586 1.57 -16.07 10.06
N LYS A 587 0.31 -16.52 9.98
CA LYS A 587 -0.71 -16.17 10.97
C LYS A 587 -0.38 -16.83 12.33
N ARG A 588 -0.53 -16.11 13.44
CA ARG A 588 -0.23 -16.55 14.82
C ARG A 588 -1.35 -17.41 15.41
N THR A 589 -2.56 -17.27 14.89
CA THR A 589 -3.79 -17.92 15.37
C THR A 589 -3.86 -19.43 15.02
N PRO A 590 -4.71 -20.22 15.70
CA PRO A 590 -4.79 -21.68 15.49
C PRO A 590 -5.19 -22.15 14.08
N ASP A 591 -5.86 -21.30 13.32
CA ASP A 591 -6.26 -21.50 11.90
C ASP A 591 -5.10 -21.26 10.91
N SER A 592 -3.91 -20.92 11.40
CA SER A 592 -2.70 -20.78 10.59
C SER A 592 -2.41 -22.03 9.76
N THR A 593 -2.00 -21.81 8.52
CA THR A 593 -1.55 -22.84 7.57
C THR A 593 -0.02 -22.88 7.44
N GLY A 594 0.70 -22.10 8.25
CA GLY A 594 2.15 -21.99 8.22
C GLY A 594 2.66 -20.79 7.40
N PHE A 595 4.00 -20.62 7.40
CA PHE A 595 4.66 -19.56 6.62
C PHE A 595 4.35 -19.72 5.13
N LYS A 596 3.92 -18.62 4.52
CA LYS A 596 3.82 -18.43 3.07
C LYS A 596 4.96 -17.52 2.62
N PHE A 597 5.45 -17.75 1.42
CA PHE A 597 6.55 -17.02 0.81
C PHE A 597 6.07 -16.26 -0.42
N PHE A 598 6.61 -15.06 -0.62
CA PHE A 598 6.20 -14.14 -1.68
C PHE A 598 7.41 -13.72 -2.51
N CYS A 599 7.24 -13.73 -3.84
CA CYS A 599 8.24 -13.23 -4.79
C CYS A 599 8.42 -11.73 -4.60
N TRP A 600 9.68 -11.32 -4.53
CA TRP A 600 10.09 -9.93 -4.37
C TRP A 600 11.51 -9.76 -4.89
N ASP A 601 11.81 -8.63 -5.55
CA ASP A 601 13.14 -8.36 -6.11
C ASP A 601 13.53 -9.42 -7.16
N TYR A 602 12.57 -9.71 -8.05
CA TYR A 602 12.67 -10.78 -9.04
C TYR A 602 13.45 -10.37 -10.30
N GLU A 603 14.00 -9.17 -10.34
CA GLU A 603 14.61 -8.65 -11.56
C GLU A 603 15.94 -9.26 -11.98
N ASN A 604 16.71 -9.94 -11.12
CA ASN A 604 17.89 -10.72 -11.55
C ASN A 604 17.49 -12.07 -12.18
N THR A 605 16.58 -12.02 -13.16
CA THR A 605 16.00 -13.16 -13.90
C THR A 605 16.01 -12.89 -15.40
N MET A 606 15.67 -13.89 -16.21
CA MET A 606 15.32 -13.70 -17.62
C MET A 606 16.34 -12.86 -18.42
N GLY A 607 17.63 -13.18 -18.29
CA GLY A 607 18.70 -12.51 -19.04
C GLY A 607 19.21 -11.21 -18.44
N ASN A 608 18.64 -10.70 -17.33
CA ASN A 608 19.16 -9.49 -16.70
C ASN A 608 20.59 -9.71 -16.25
N ASN A 609 21.51 -8.90 -16.79
CA ASN A 609 22.94 -9.09 -16.70
C ASN A 609 23.30 -10.55 -17.05
N LEU A 610 23.51 -10.84 -18.34
CA LEU A 610 23.64 -12.22 -18.87
C LEU A 610 24.61 -13.14 -18.12
N ASP A 611 25.59 -12.60 -17.38
CA ASP A 611 26.47 -13.39 -16.52
C ASP A 611 25.76 -13.93 -15.26
N ARG A 612 24.75 -13.21 -14.75
CA ARG A 612 23.96 -13.59 -13.57
C ARG A 612 22.84 -14.57 -13.92
N SER A 613 21.98 -14.21 -14.87
CA SER A 613 20.79 -14.99 -15.22
C SER A 613 20.69 -15.35 -16.71
N PRO A 614 21.69 -16.08 -17.27
CA PRO A 614 21.60 -16.56 -18.65
C PRO A 614 20.45 -17.56 -18.83
N LEU A 615 20.09 -17.85 -20.08
CA LEU A 615 19.05 -18.83 -20.44
C LEU A 615 19.17 -20.16 -19.69
N ASN A 616 20.40 -20.67 -19.51
CA ASN A 616 20.65 -21.96 -18.88
C ASN A 616 20.96 -21.88 -17.38
N LYS A 617 20.76 -20.72 -16.73
CA LYS A 617 20.99 -20.55 -15.28
C LYS A 617 20.29 -21.65 -14.49
N ASN A 618 21.07 -22.49 -13.82
CA ASN A 618 20.56 -23.47 -12.88
C ASN A 618 20.50 -22.85 -11.48
N ALA A 619 19.34 -22.34 -11.11
CA ALA A 619 19.12 -21.69 -9.81
C ALA A 619 19.14 -22.68 -8.64
N LEU A 620 19.00 -23.99 -8.88
CA LEU A 620 19.13 -25.01 -7.83
C LEU A 620 20.55 -25.09 -7.24
N ASN A 621 21.54 -24.53 -7.94
CA ASN A 621 22.94 -24.47 -7.49
C ASN A 621 23.26 -23.19 -6.69
N ASN A 622 22.28 -22.33 -6.43
CA ASN A 622 22.48 -21.13 -5.62
C ASN A 622 22.73 -21.49 -4.15
N ASN A 623 23.08 -20.48 -3.34
CA ASN A 623 23.14 -20.65 -1.89
C ASN A 623 21.72 -20.77 -1.30
N PHE A 624 21.29 -21.99 -0.97
CA PHE A 624 20.01 -22.27 -0.36
C PHE A 624 19.95 -22.02 1.17
N SER A 625 20.67 -21.01 1.69
CA SER A 625 20.44 -20.52 3.06
C SER A 625 19.16 -19.67 3.15
N SER A 626 18.75 -19.27 4.36
CA SER A 626 17.62 -18.35 4.55
C SER A 626 16.30 -18.95 4.02
N ALA A 627 15.59 -18.32 3.08
CA ALA A 627 14.36 -18.88 2.50
C ALA A 627 14.57 -20.21 1.76
N GLY A 628 15.80 -20.52 1.33
CA GLY A 628 16.13 -21.80 0.70
C GLY A 628 16.33 -22.94 1.71
N GLU A 629 16.52 -22.63 2.99
CA GLU A 629 16.99 -23.61 3.96
C GLU A 629 16.01 -24.76 4.17
N PRO A 630 14.68 -24.54 4.29
CA PRO A 630 13.72 -25.65 4.38
C PRO A 630 13.83 -26.63 3.21
N HIS A 631 14.03 -26.13 1.98
CA HIS A 631 14.17 -26.98 0.79
C HIS A 631 15.38 -27.92 0.85
N GLN A 632 16.51 -27.50 1.45
CA GLN A 632 17.72 -28.33 1.56
C GLN A 632 17.46 -29.64 2.33
N TYR A 633 16.59 -29.59 3.33
CA TYR A 633 16.21 -30.75 4.14
C TYR A 633 15.00 -31.48 3.54
N LEU A 634 13.97 -30.74 3.11
CA LEU A 634 12.73 -31.28 2.57
C LEU A 634 12.94 -32.12 1.31
N ARG A 635 13.90 -31.76 0.45
CA ARG A 635 14.18 -32.52 -0.79
C ARG A 635 14.66 -33.96 -0.55
N GLN A 636 14.95 -34.35 0.69
CA GLN A 636 15.28 -35.73 1.05
C GLN A 636 14.03 -36.57 1.37
N ASN A 637 12.87 -35.92 1.56
CA ASN A 637 11.61 -36.58 1.85
C ASN A 637 10.89 -37.01 0.56
N PRO A 638 10.44 -38.27 0.44
CA PRO A 638 9.77 -38.76 -0.77
C PRO A 638 8.41 -38.08 -1.03
N GLU A 639 7.62 -37.77 -0.01
CA GLU A 639 6.32 -37.10 -0.18
C GLU A 639 6.49 -35.64 -0.62
N TYR A 640 7.47 -34.93 -0.05
CA TYR A 640 7.81 -33.58 -0.53
C TYR A 640 8.25 -33.60 -2.01
N ARG A 641 9.10 -34.56 -2.40
CA ARG A 641 9.55 -34.69 -3.80
C ARG A 641 8.39 -35.01 -4.74
N MET A 642 7.46 -35.85 -4.32
CA MET A 642 6.28 -36.14 -5.15
C MET A 642 5.39 -34.90 -5.28
N LEU A 643 5.08 -34.22 -4.16
CA LEU A 643 4.31 -32.98 -4.23
C LEU A 643 5.01 -31.95 -5.11
N PHE A 644 6.34 -31.82 -5.01
CA PHE A 644 7.12 -30.96 -5.90
C PHE A 644 6.94 -31.35 -7.37
N ALA A 645 7.02 -32.64 -7.68
CA ALA A 645 6.81 -33.14 -9.03
C ALA A 645 5.38 -32.87 -9.54
N ASP A 646 4.36 -33.00 -8.70
CA ASP A 646 2.97 -32.70 -9.04
C ASP A 646 2.79 -31.21 -9.34
N ARG A 647 3.42 -30.33 -8.55
CA ARG A 647 3.41 -28.87 -8.81
C ARG A 647 4.11 -28.55 -10.12
N VAL A 648 5.26 -29.17 -10.39
CA VAL A 648 5.96 -29.03 -11.68
C VAL A 648 5.07 -29.52 -12.82
N HIS A 649 4.41 -30.68 -12.68
CA HIS A 649 3.51 -31.20 -13.72
C HIS A 649 2.39 -30.22 -14.02
N ARG A 650 1.75 -29.68 -12.98
CA ARG A 650 0.68 -28.68 -13.09
C ARG A 650 1.11 -27.42 -13.84
N PHE A 651 2.35 -26.96 -13.67
CA PHE A 651 2.80 -25.69 -14.26
C PHE A 651 3.50 -25.83 -15.61
N PHE A 652 4.16 -26.96 -15.89
CA PHE A 652 4.99 -27.15 -17.08
C PHE A 652 4.27 -27.89 -18.22
N PHE A 653 3.10 -28.48 -17.97
CA PHE A 653 2.38 -29.31 -18.94
C PHE A 653 0.92 -28.86 -19.08
N ASN A 654 0.26 -29.34 -20.14
CA ASN A 654 -1.19 -29.22 -20.34
C ASN A 654 -1.73 -27.78 -20.26
N GLY A 655 -0.99 -26.80 -20.77
CA GLY A 655 -1.36 -25.38 -20.71
C GLY A 655 -1.09 -24.72 -19.35
N GLY A 656 -0.29 -25.35 -18.48
CA GLY A 656 0.15 -24.79 -17.21
C GLY A 656 0.84 -23.43 -17.36
N VAL A 657 0.94 -22.70 -16.24
CA VAL A 657 1.36 -21.28 -16.24
C VAL A 657 2.81 -21.03 -16.67
N LEU A 658 3.65 -22.08 -16.68
CA LEU A 658 5.04 -22.04 -17.13
C LEU A 658 5.23 -22.76 -18.47
N THR A 659 4.17 -23.01 -19.23
CA THR A 659 4.27 -23.42 -20.64
C THR A 659 4.58 -22.22 -21.53
N PRO A 660 5.33 -22.36 -22.64
CA PRO A 660 5.59 -21.26 -23.57
C PRO A 660 4.30 -20.57 -24.05
N GLU A 661 3.24 -21.34 -24.29
CA GLU A 661 1.94 -20.83 -24.74
C GLU A 661 1.28 -19.89 -23.73
N SER A 662 1.50 -20.14 -22.42
CA SER A 662 1.02 -19.28 -21.33
C SER A 662 1.96 -18.10 -21.03
N LEU A 663 3.26 -18.30 -21.18
CA LEU A 663 4.30 -17.33 -20.82
C LEU A 663 4.44 -16.19 -21.83
N ILE A 664 4.46 -16.51 -23.13
CA ILE A 664 4.73 -15.54 -24.19
C ILE A 664 3.66 -14.42 -24.21
N PRO A 665 2.34 -14.71 -24.27
CA PRO A 665 1.33 -13.66 -24.26
C PRO A 665 1.34 -12.83 -22.97
N ARG A 666 1.66 -13.45 -21.82
CA ARG A 666 1.74 -12.76 -20.53
C ARG A 666 2.87 -11.73 -20.52
N TYR A 667 4.08 -12.15 -20.88
CA TYR A 667 5.22 -11.24 -20.90
C TYR A 667 5.03 -10.15 -21.97
N GLN A 668 4.53 -10.53 -23.15
CA GLN A 668 4.23 -9.59 -24.23
C GLN A 668 3.24 -8.51 -23.80
N GLY A 669 2.14 -8.86 -23.11
CA GLY A 669 1.17 -7.87 -22.62
C GLY A 669 1.77 -6.91 -21.58
N LEU A 670 2.64 -7.43 -20.70
CA LEU A 670 3.34 -6.61 -19.72
C LEU A 670 4.35 -5.66 -20.39
N ALA A 671 5.15 -6.16 -21.32
CA ALA A 671 6.10 -5.37 -22.10
C ALA A 671 5.41 -4.27 -22.91
N GLN A 672 4.29 -4.59 -23.56
CA GLN A 672 3.49 -3.62 -24.32
C GLN A 672 2.96 -2.47 -23.46
N THR A 673 2.72 -2.71 -22.16
CA THR A 673 2.24 -1.67 -21.24
C THR A 673 3.29 -0.56 -21.05
N VAL A 674 4.58 -0.92 -21.00
CA VAL A 674 5.66 0.05 -20.74
C VAL A 674 6.40 0.51 -22.00
N GLU A 675 6.24 -0.20 -23.11
CA GLU A 675 6.99 -0.01 -24.37
C GLU A 675 7.07 1.47 -24.79
N LEU A 676 5.94 2.16 -24.86
CA LEU A 676 5.96 3.56 -25.30
C LEU A 676 6.54 4.50 -24.23
N ALA A 677 6.39 4.16 -22.95
CA ALA A 677 6.96 4.94 -21.84
C ALA A 677 8.50 4.88 -21.81
N ILE A 678 9.12 3.84 -22.39
CA ILE A 678 10.58 3.75 -22.54
C ILE A 678 11.14 4.95 -23.32
N VAL A 679 10.40 5.55 -24.26
CA VAL A 679 10.86 6.76 -24.96
C VAL A 679 11.13 7.91 -23.98
N CYS A 680 10.23 8.12 -23.01
CA CYS A 680 10.40 9.15 -21.99
C CYS A 680 11.47 8.77 -20.97
N GLU A 681 11.57 7.49 -20.61
CA GLU A 681 12.62 6.97 -19.73
C GLU A 681 14.02 7.13 -20.36
N SER A 682 14.16 6.87 -21.66
CA SER A 682 15.38 7.13 -22.44
C SER A 682 15.76 8.60 -22.40
N ALA A 683 14.80 9.51 -22.61
CA ALA A 683 15.06 10.94 -22.54
C ALA A 683 15.45 11.39 -21.13
N ARG A 684 14.96 10.73 -20.08
CA ARG A 684 15.20 11.16 -18.70
C ARG A 684 16.44 10.55 -18.06
N TRP A 685 16.72 9.28 -18.35
CA TRP A 685 17.75 8.50 -17.65
C TRP A 685 18.62 7.64 -18.58
N GLY A 686 18.38 7.68 -19.90
CA GLY A 686 19.10 6.86 -20.87
C GLY A 686 20.60 7.20 -20.96
N ASP A 687 20.98 8.41 -20.59
CA ASP A 687 22.36 8.93 -20.60
C ASP A 687 23.06 8.86 -19.24
N GLN A 688 22.37 8.43 -18.17
CA GLN A 688 22.91 8.45 -16.81
C GLN A 688 24.29 7.77 -16.68
N HIS A 689 24.52 6.72 -17.46
CA HIS A 689 25.80 6.00 -17.52
C HIS A 689 26.40 5.89 -18.93
N PHE A 690 25.72 6.40 -19.96
CA PHE A 690 26.05 6.12 -21.35
C PHE A 690 25.94 7.37 -22.22
N HIS A 691 26.79 7.47 -23.23
CA HIS A 691 26.64 8.47 -24.29
C HIS A 691 26.97 7.81 -25.64
N PRO A 692 26.08 7.88 -26.65
CA PRO A 692 24.73 8.49 -26.62
C PRO A 692 23.76 7.79 -25.64
N PRO A 693 22.62 8.43 -25.29
CA PRO A 693 21.58 7.83 -24.42
C PRO A 693 21.05 6.52 -24.99
N LEU A 694 20.71 5.58 -24.11
CA LEU A 694 19.99 4.35 -24.49
C LEU A 694 18.59 4.68 -24.99
N THR A 695 18.15 3.96 -26.03
CA THR A 695 16.91 4.25 -26.75
C THR A 695 15.90 3.11 -26.65
N LEU A 696 14.67 3.35 -27.13
CA LEU A 696 13.66 2.30 -27.32
C LEU A 696 14.15 1.15 -28.21
N GLU A 697 15.01 1.44 -29.20
CA GLU A 697 15.60 0.40 -30.06
C GLU A 697 16.57 -0.52 -29.29
N ASP A 698 17.36 0.04 -28.37
CA ASP A 698 18.24 -0.75 -27.50
C ASP A 698 17.44 -1.64 -26.54
N TRP A 699 16.25 -1.19 -26.11
CA TRP A 699 15.37 -1.95 -25.22
C TRP A 699 14.76 -3.20 -25.87
N TYR A 700 14.46 -3.14 -27.17
CA TYR A 700 13.95 -4.30 -27.91
C TYR A 700 15.00 -5.39 -28.11
N ASP A 701 16.25 -4.99 -28.35
CA ASP A 701 17.30 -5.84 -28.93
C ASP A 701 16.92 -6.35 -30.33
N ARG A 702 17.13 -5.48 -31.33
CA ARG A 702 16.75 -5.74 -32.74
C ARG A 702 17.72 -6.60 -33.53
N ASP A 703 18.85 -6.99 -32.95
CA ASP A 703 19.79 -7.81 -33.70
C ASP A 703 19.33 -9.28 -33.71
N GLY A 704 19.58 -9.98 -34.81
CA GLY A 704 19.28 -11.41 -34.91
C GLY A 704 20.33 -12.29 -34.22
N ASN A 705 21.25 -11.69 -33.45
CA ASN A 705 22.44 -12.31 -32.91
C ASN A 705 22.32 -12.44 -31.38
N TYR A 706 21.49 -13.41 -30.96
CA TYR A 706 21.19 -13.73 -29.57
C TYR A 706 22.40 -14.18 -28.68
N ASN A 707 23.65 -14.03 -29.17
CA ASN A 707 24.91 -14.34 -28.49
C ASN A 707 25.87 -13.13 -28.40
N ASP A 708 25.44 -11.91 -28.74
CA ASP A 708 26.29 -10.71 -28.76
C ASP A 708 26.46 -10.04 -27.38
N GLY A 709 25.73 -10.53 -26.37
CA GLY A 709 25.71 -9.96 -25.02
C GLY A 709 24.50 -9.08 -24.73
N ARG A 710 23.52 -9.02 -25.64
CA ARG A 710 22.22 -8.35 -25.43
C ARG A 710 21.13 -9.36 -25.06
N ALA A 711 20.17 -8.89 -24.27
CA ALA A 711 19.02 -9.67 -23.83
C ALA A 711 17.81 -8.75 -23.62
N GLY A 712 17.45 -8.03 -24.69
CA GLY A 712 16.28 -7.14 -24.70
C GLY A 712 14.96 -7.91 -24.78
N ARG A 713 13.88 -7.18 -25.01
CA ARG A 713 12.51 -7.73 -25.04
C ARG A 713 12.38 -8.88 -26.04
N ASP A 714 12.94 -8.72 -27.23
CA ASP A 714 12.80 -9.67 -28.33
C ASP A 714 13.64 -10.93 -28.09
N TRP A 715 14.77 -10.83 -27.37
CA TRP A 715 15.49 -12.00 -26.88
C TRP A 715 14.65 -12.80 -25.88
N ILE A 716 13.98 -12.13 -24.93
CA ILE A 716 13.13 -12.80 -23.95
C ILE A 716 11.98 -13.53 -24.66
N LEU A 717 11.26 -12.83 -25.54
CA LEU A 717 10.09 -13.37 -26.23
C LEU A 717 10.44 -14.50 -27.21
N ASN A 718 11.50 -14.32 -28.01
CA ASN A 718 11.80 -15.21 -29.13
C ASN A 718 12.81 -16.32 -28.77
N TYR A 719 13.62 -16.13 -27.71
CA TYR A 719 14.68 -17.06 -27.37
C TYR A 719 14.55 -17.63 -25.95
N TYR A 720 14.31 -16.80 -24.94
CA TYR A 720 14.25 -17.27 -23.55
C TYR A 720 12.99 -18.08 -23.24
N LEU A 721 11.81 -17.47 -23.38
CA LEU A 721 10.53 -18.08 -23.00
C LEU A 721 10.22 -19.38 -23.76
N PRO A 722 10.52 -19.52 -25.07
CA PRO A 722 10.26 -20.77 -25.80
C PRO A 722 11.05 -21.97 -25.28
N GLN A 723 12.21 -21.75 -24.66
CA GLN A 723 13.16 -22.82 -24.31
C GLN A 723 13.28 -23.07 -22.80
N ARG A 724 13.08 -22.02 -21.99
CA ARG A 724 13.41 -22.03 -20.56
C ARG A 724 12.76 -23.17 -19.78
N SER A 725 11.48 -23.44 -20.03
CA SER A 725 10.74 -24.46 -19.27
C SER A 725 11.26 -25.88 -19.54
N ALA A 726 11.68 -26.19 -20.76
CA ALA A 726 12.29 -27.48 -21.07
C ALA A 726 13.65 -27.64 -20.37
N ILE A 727 14.47 -26.58 -20.35
CA ILE A 727 15.77 -26.57 -19.66
C ILE A 727 15.59 -26.79 -18.16
N VAL A 728 14.67 -26.05 -17.53
CA VAL A 728 14.40 -26.14 -16.09
C VAL A 728 13.82 -27.50 -15.73
N LEU A 729 12.92 -28.06 -16.55
CA LEU A 729 12.41 -29.42 -16.36
C LEU A 729 13.54 -30.46 -16.33
N GLN A 730 14.53 -30.33 -17.22
CA GLN A 730 15.70 -31.22 -17.23
C GLN A 730 16.56 -31.03 -15.96
N GLN A 731 16.77 -29.80 -15.50
CA GLN A 731 17.48 -29.52 -14.25
C GLN A 731 16.76 -30.12 -13.04
N LEU A 732 15.43 -30.05 -13.01
CA LEU A 732 14.61 -30.64 -11.95
C LEU A 732 14.67 -32.17 -11.95
N ARG A 733 14.67 -32.80 -13.14
CA ARG A 733 14.90 -34.26 -13.29
C ARG A 733 16.26 -34.67 -12.73
N GLN A 734 17.33 -33.99 -13.14
CA GLN A 734 18.69 -34.24 -12.64
C GLN A 734 18.80 -34.05 -11.12
N ALA A 735 18.03 -33.13 -10.55
CA ALA A 735 17.97 -32.88 -9.11
C ALA A 735 17.08 -33.87 -8.35
N GLY A 736 16.37 -34.77 -9.05
CA GLY A 736 15.41 -35.72 -8.48
C GLY A 736 14.10 -35.08 -8.02
N LEU A 737 13.78 -33.86 -8.46
CA LEU A 737 12.57 -33.11 -8.09
C LEU A 737 11.41 -33.29 -9.09
N TYR A 738 11.67 -33.98 -10.20
CA TYR A 738 10.66 -34.46 -11.14
C TYR A 738 11.11 -35.84 -11.67
N PRO A 739 10.21 -36.81 -11.87
CA PRO A 739 10.61 -38.13 -12.34
C PRO A 739 11.05 -38.14 -13.81
N ASP A 740 11.86 -39.13 -14.18
CA ASP A 740 12.23 -39.43 -15.57
C ASP A 740 11.14 -40.23 -16.32
N VAL A 741 10.01 -40.51 -15.65
CA VAL A 741 8.85 -41.17 -16.25
C VAL A 741 7.86 -40.12 -16.71
N GLU A 742 7.24 -40.34 -17.86
CA GLU A 742 6.18 -39.48 -18.39
C GLU A 742 4.82 -39.84 -17.76
N ALA A 743 3.98 -38.84 -17.52
CA ALA A 743 2.66 -39.02 -16.92
C ALA A 743 1.70 -39.77 -17.87
N PRO A 744 0.71 -40.53 -17.35
CA PRO A 744 -0.31 -41.17 -18.18
C PRO A 744 -1.07 -40.16 -19.06
N ILE A 745 -1.33 -40.54 -20.32
CA ILE A 745 -2.07 -39.73 -21.27
C ILE A 745 -3.54 -40.11 -21.19
N PHE A 746 -4.40 -39.14 -20.89
CA PHE A 746 -5.85 -39.30 -20.84
C PHE A 746 -6.48 -38.97 -22.19
N SER A 747 -7.47 -39.76 -22.59
CA SER A 747 -8.26 -39.50 -23.80
C SER A 747 -9.73 -39.77 -23.56
N ILE A 748 -10.58 -38.89 -24.11
CA ILE A 748 -12.03 -38.98 -24.07
C ILE A 748 -12.52 -39.23 -25.50
N ASP A 749 -13.26 -40.31 -25.70
CA ASP A 749 -13.76 -40.74 -27.02
C ASP A 749 -12.63 -40.86 -28.08
N GLY A 750 -11.43 -41.27 -27.65
CA GLY A 750 -10.26 -41.43 -28.52
C GLY A 750 -9.45 -40.15 -28.79
N HIS A 751 -9.82 -39.02 -28.20
CA HIS A 751 -9.11 -37.75 -28.34
C HIS A 751 -8.42 -37.35 -27.05
N TYR A 752 -7.18 -36.84 -27.14
CA TYR A 752 -6.46 -36.33 -25.98
C TYR A 752 -7.27 -35.24 -25.27
N GLN A 753 -7.45 -35.40 -23.95
CA GLN A 753 -8.12 -34.43 -23.10
C GLN A 753 -7.57 -34.54 -21.67
N HIS A 754 -7.09 -33.42 -21.13
CA HIS A 754 -6.63 -33.31 -19.75
C HIS A 754 -7.72 -32.66 -18.87
N GLY A 755 -8.55 -33.49 -18.24
CA GLY A 755 -9.63 -33.04 -17.37
C GLY A 755 -10.75 -32.27 -18.10
N GLY A 756 -11.58 -31.55 -17.33
CA GLY A 756 -12.67 -30.72 -17.86
C GLY A 756 -13.99 -31.45 -18.10
N TYR A 757 -14.93 -30.76 -18.75
CA TYR A 757 -16.26 -31.29 -19.02
C TYR A 757 -16.23 -32.42 -20.03
N VAL A 758 -16.97 -33.49 -19.74
CA VAL A 758 -17.17 -34.63 -20.62
C VAL A 758 -18.66 -34.89 -20.77
N ARG A 759 -19.08 -35.29 -21.98
CA ARG A 759 -20.48 -35.66 -22.22
C ARG A 759 -20.84 -36.93 -21.45
N HIS A 760 -22.11 -37.06 -21.06
CA HIS A 760 -22.60 -38.30 -20.48
C HIS A 760 -22.36 -39.48 -21.44
N GLY A 761 -21.78 -40.57 -20.93
CA GLY A 761 -21.45 -41.77 -21.70
C GLY A 761 -20.15 -41.68 -22.51
N ALA A 762 -19.35 -40.62 -22.35
CA ALA A 762 -18.03 -40.54 -22.96
C ALA A 762 -17.10 -41.65 -22.44
N MET A 763 -16.27 -42.19 -23.33
CA MET A 763 -15.32 -43.26 -23.00
C MET A 763 -13.97 -42.68 -22.59
N LEU A 764 -13.58 -42.87 -21.34
CA LEU A 764 -12.23 -42.57 -20.86
C LEU A 764 -11.29 -43.74 -21.19
N SER A 765 -10.14 -43.41 -21.80
CA SER A 765 -9.00 -44.31 -21.94
C SER A 765 -7.73 -43.64 -21.42
N MET A 766 -6.82 -44.43 -20.85
CA MET A 766 -5.50 -44.00 -20.38
C MET A 766 -4.41 -44.78 -21.11
N ALA A 767 -3.38 -44.09 -21.57
CA ALA A 767 -2.20 -44.70 -22.18
C ALA A 767 -0.96 -44.43 -21.34
N ASN A 768 -0.11 -45.46 -21.19
CA ASN A 768 1.24 -45.29 -20.69
C ASN A 768 2.14 -44.84 -21.85
N PRO A 769 2.64 -43.59 -21.89
CA PRO A 769 3.55 -43.15 -22.95
C PRO A 769 4.96 -43.73 -22.80
N ASN A 770 5.28 -44.34 -21.67
CA ASN A 770 6.59 -44.94 -21.41
C ASN A 770 6.71 -46.30 -22.13
N GLY A 771 7.93 -46.67 -22.54
CA GLY A 771 8.20 -47.92 -23.27
C GLY A 771 7.90 -49.21 -22.49
N SER A 772 7.64 -49.11 -21.18
CA SER A 772 7.19 -50.19 -20.30
C SER A 772 6.54 -49.60 -19.04
N GLY A 773 5.91 -50.45 -18.21
CA GLY A 773 5.27 -50.06 -16.94
C GLY A 773 3.76 -50.21 -16.92
N GLN A 774 3.15 -49.96 -15.77
CA GLN A 774 1.71 -50.10 -15.51
C GLN A 774 1.11 -48.76 -15.08
N VAL A 775 -0.15 -48.51 -15.46
CA VAL A 775 -0.92 -47.35 -14.99
C VAL A 775 -1.82 -47.80 -13.85
N PHE A 776 -1.68 -47.16 -12.69
CA PHE A 776 -2.58 -47.33 -11.54
C PHE A 776 -3.48 -46.09 -11.45
N TYR A 777 -4.75 -46.29 -11.08
CA TYR A 777 -5.73 -45.21 -10.97
C TYR A 777 -6.73 -45.49 -9.84
N CYS A 778 -7.25 -44.42 -9.24
CA CYS A 778 -8.32 -44.46 -8.26
C CYS A 778 -9.49 -43.60 -8.75
N LEU A 779 -10.73 -43.99 -8.40
CA LEU A 779 -11.96 -43.24 -8.76
C LEU A 779 -12.57 -42.51 -7.55
N ASP A 780 -12.02 -42.72 -6.37
CA ASP A 780 -12.49 -42.15 -5.09
C ASP A 780 -11.70 -40.91 -4.64
N GLY A 781 -10.71 -40.50 -5.44
CA GLY A 781 -9.83 -39.35 -5.15
C GLY A 781 -8.60 -39.68 -4.31
N SER A 782 -8.36 -40.94 -3.95
CA SER A 782 -7.11 -41.36 -3.30
C SER A 782 -5.92 -41.30 -4.26
N ASP A 783 -4.72 -41.05 -3.72
CA ASP A 783 -3.45 -41.18 -4.46
C ASP A 783 -3.23 -42.68 -4.81
N PRO A 784 -3.00 -43.03 -6.08
CA PRO A 784 -2.83 -44.42 -6.49
C PRO A 784 -1.49 -45.08 -6.08
N ARG A 785 -0.62 -44.37 -5.35
CA ARG A 785 0.69 -44.87 -4.86
C ARG A 785 0.62 -45.70 -3.58
#